data_AF-A0A7K4CW93-F1
#
_entry.id   AF-A0A7K4CW93-F1
#
_cell.length_a   1.000
_cell.length_b   1.000
_cell.length_c   1.000
_cell.angle_alpha   90.00
_cell.angle_beta   90.00
_cell.angle_gamma   90.00
#
_symmetry.space_group_name_H-M   'P 1'
#
loop_
_entity.id
_entity.type
_entity.pdbx_description
1 polymer ?
#
loop_
_entity_poly.entity_id
_entity_poly.type
_entity_poly.pdbx_seq_one_letter_code
_entity_poly.pdbx_strand_id
1 'polypeptide(L)'
;MIGKNWTRKRSSLDIIAEFLASRGRQLDPRPFLEWIPIFSNDHAELPGDIVEKIIRDSYDDANPVVKCIAEKLASSFNILIGRVQKNQLKRYIDYERPEDLETFIKLVGAGDVDRDANAIKETCHEIIQSNAMLLERSQPVFWRLLDEAIETGNDDRVKDYLVFLYSRLLAFNENRRISLQFLFEQEKELIRDELSSRSGNDKGTNAYAEFEAFCNNPDIDTHAAIVSKFNQKYRDILEREDGTRDKKALVFLKLDQAMFDARNTKTEFYDHACSCVKKAHDLLRNHHALVISVENIISEGVNLKWDIYAQLTIFAEKHIPTRFNRTYYHAEEICADVLEHKLSRRITGEERACLKEIFTGHGENTLERDFSTFTRAGIHETIEFFKEPLSGFTFVDCYIIQRDRCFPNSSDIHFIENRNELLLVFYKNVVDERKVPCPVCGSLKISGNSYTEIGEKSWECKNPLCSERSKTNRGKRYSIRTIFMQESLHDFRNENLVPKSLIKVWRKDLVERPTDEQYFSMVIKYFTHPADTLLAINVRNPATLLEVARREERHVDLATIDEIIPFRGDIVGTWNRFWHGPLFHQFLYTTERDASMIEAQPPVPLQVMKKGMACIIHDDCIEVMRRFQKGSISAMITSPPYYNAREYSQWENLYNYLHDMHGVIEHAKEILVPGGVFFYNIGDIYDNERTVVKSTMGNKRIPLGAYIILLFEKAGFTLLDNVAWFKGEPQSNRQKNDGNFVPFYQRPTNCYEHMFVFKAPGPLNLAIDRSRNTLRSNVQKFSPVIKIGKGGVNRYGHTAPFPPELPLLAITCFTNPGDVVFDPYSGSGTTPIAAASTSRIGIGTELNDAYARLSVEMAREQGLKIIFLKRSGDGEYAREGIVAARDATEVKKQSTLDAFADAKDPEKAGR
;
A
#
# COMPACT_ATOMS: atom_id res chain seq x y z
N MET A 1 1.03 -16.64 61.54
CA MET A 1 1.10 -15.43 62.38
C MET A 1 1.75 -14.34 61.56
N ILE A 2 0.93 -13.42 61.06
CA ILE A 2 1.28 -12.36 60.11
C ILE A 2 1.84 -11.19 60.93
N GLY A 3 3.17 -11.08 60.96
CA GLY A 3 3.86 -9.93 61.53
C GLY A 3 3.86 -8.79 60.52
N LYS A 4 3.05 -7.76 60.79
CA LYS A 4 3.20 -6.42 60.21
C LYS A 4 4.64 -5.95 60.43
N ASN A 5 5.41 -5.81 59.37
CA ASN A 5 6.63 -4.99 59.28
C ASN A 5 7.03 -4.86 57.80
N TRP A 6 6.23 -4.13 57.02
CA TRP A 6 6.68 -3.62 55.72
C TRP A 6 6.98 -2.14 55.88
N THR A 7 8.18 -1.83 56.38
CA THR A 7 8.75 -0.46 56.34
C THR A 7 10.27 -0.54 56.20
N ARG A 8 10.74 -1.23 55.16
CA ARG A 8 12.10 -1.01 54.65
C ARG A 8 12.02 -0.90 53.13
N LYS A 9 12.46 0.25 52.60
CA LYS A 9 12.70 0.46 51.17
C LYS A 9 13.67 -0.64 50.69
N ARG A 10 13.27 -1.44 49.71
CA ARG A 10 14.00 -2.63 49.22
C ARG A 10 14.35 -2.49 47.76
N SER A 11 15.47 -3.09 47.34
CA SER A 11 15.88 -3.09 45.94
C SER A 11 14.99 -4.02 45.10
N SER A 12 15.01 -3.84 43.78
CA SER A 12 14.24 -4.70 42.87
C SER A 12 14.74 -6.16 42.96
N LEU A 13 16.03 -6.36 43.27
CA LEU A 13 16.62 -7.68 43.51
C LEU A 13 16.05 -8.34 44.77
N ASP A 14 15.94 -7.59 45.87
CA ASP A 14 15.39 -8.12 47.13
C ASP A 14 13.93 -8.55 46.95
N ILE A 15 13.14 -7.75 46.23
CA ILE A 15 11.74 -8.06 45.91
C ILE A 15 11.65 -9.35 45.09
N ILE A 16 12.51 -9.54 44.08
CA ILE A 16 12.53 -10.77 43.28
C ILE A 16 12.97 -11.97 44.11
N ALA A 17 14.01 -11.82 44.94
CA ALA A 17 14.52 -12.91 45.79
C ALA A 17 13.45 -13.39 46.79
N GLU A 18 12.78 -12.46 47.46
CA GLU A 18 11.67 -12.77 48.37
C GLU A 18 10.49 -13.40 47.64
N PHE A 19 10.16 -12.88 46.45
CA PHE A 19 9.11 -13.45 45.62
C PHE A 19 9.37 -14.92 45.28
N LEU A 20 10.60 -15.26 44.85
CA LEU A 20 11.01 -16.65 44.59
C LEU A 20 10.95 -17.51 45.86
N ALA A 21 11.46 -16.99 46.98
CA ALA A 21 11.45 -17.70 48.26
C ALA A 21 10.03 -18.01 48.74
N SER A 22 9.08 -17.08 48.57
CA SER A 22 7.67 -17.26 48.93
C SER A 22 6.98 -18.40 48.17
N ARG A 23 7.55 -18.82 47.03
CA ARG A 23 7.05 -19.89 46.17
C ARG A 23 7.85 -21.20 46.31
N GLY A 24 8.70 -21.30 47.34
CA GLY A 24 9.48 -22.51 47.61
C GLY A 24 10.64 -22.71 46.65
N ARG A 25 11.17 -21.63 46.05
CA ARG A 25 12.38 -21.65 45.21
C ARG A 25 13.51 -20.92 45.94
N GLN A 26 14.53 -21.67 46.38
CA GLN A 26 15.74 -21.10 46.97
C GLN A 26 16.75 -20.76 45.87
N LEU A 27 16.40 -19.76 45.05
CA LEU A 27 17.26 -19.25 43.99
C LEU A 27 17.63 -17.80 44.32
N ASP A 28 18.92 -17.50 44.46
CA ASP A 28 19.39 -16.12 44.63
C ASP A 28 19.49 -15.46 43.23
N PRO A 29 18.76 -14.37 42.96
CA PRO A 29 18.85 -13.69 41.66
C PRO A 29 20.17 -12.91 41.47
N ARG A 30 20.93 -12.64 42.54
CA ARG A 30 22.13 -11.78 42.49
C ARG A 30 23.22 -12.30 41.54
N PRO A 31 23.67 -13.57 41.58
CA PRO A 31 24.72 -14.07 40.68
C PRO A 31 24.36 -13.95 39.19
N PHE A 32 23.06 -14.01 38.86
CA PHE A 32 22.58 -13.88 37.49
C PHE A 32 22.53 -12.43 36.98
N LEU A 33 22.50 -11.46 37.90
CA LEU A 33 22.24 -10.04 37.64
C LEU A 33 23.40 -9.09 38.06
N GLU A 34 24.42 -9.58 38.78
CA GLU A 34 25.56 -8.81 39.32
C GLU A 34 26.30 -7.93 38.29
N TRP A 35 26.30 -8.34 37.02
CA TRP A 35 26.92 -7.63 35.90
C TRP A 35 26.12 -6.42 35.39
N ILE A 36 24.96 -6.11 36.00
CA ILE A 36 24.04 -5.06 35.55
C ILE A 36 24.13 -3.85 36.50
N PRO A 37 24.87 -2.78 36.11
CA PRO A 37 25.40 -1.81 37.05
C PRO A 37 24.39 -0.70 37.36
N ILE A 38 23.30 -1.00 38.07
CA ILE A 38 22.45 0.07 38.60
C ILE A 38 21.92 -0.31 39.98
N PHE A 39 22.48 0.34 40.99
CA PHE A 39 21.98 0.33 42.36
C PHE A 39 21.58 1.77 42.72
N SER A 40 20.28 2.01 42.89
CA SER A 40 19.80 3.25 43.50
C SER A 40 19.79 3.08 45.01
N ASN A 41 20.17 4.13 45.75
CA ASN A 41 19.97 4.17 47.20
C ASN A 41 18.56 4.66 47.59
N ASP A 42 17.74 5.05 46.61
CA ASP A 42 16.35 5.47 46.81
C ASP A 42 15.39 4.51 46.08
N HIS A 43 14.52 3.88 46.87
CA HIS A 43 13.50 2.92 46.40
C HIS A 43 12.10 3.43 46.71
N ALA A 44 11.18 3.19 45.79
CA ALA A 44 9.75 3.38 45.98
C ALA A 44 9.16 2.20 46.76
N GLU A 45 8.04 2.45 47.44
CA GLU A 45 7.24 1.36 47.97
C GLU A 45 6.35 0.82 46.84
N LEU A 46 6.32 -0.50 46.68
CA LEU A 46 5.54 -1.17 45.64
C LEU A 46 4.50 -2.12 46.26
N PRO A 47 3.37 -2.34 45.56
CA PRO A 47 2.40 -3.37 45.94
C PRO A 47 3.07 -4.74 46.09
N GLY A 48 2.64 -5.51 47.10
CA GLY A 48 3.22 -6.84 47.37
C GLY A 48 3.04 -7.86 46.24
N ASP A 49 2.11 -7.62 45.32
CA ASP A 49 1.78 -8.47 44.17
C ASP A 49 2.37 -7.96 42.84
N ILE A 50 3.25 -6.95 42.85
CA ILE A 50 3.76 -6.30 41.63
C ILE A 50 4.46 -7.25 40.66
N VAL A 51 5.24 -8.21 41.17
CA VAL A 51 5.94 -9.19 40.32
C VAL A 51 4.94 -10.14 39.65
N GLU A 52 3.87 -10.50 40.35
CA GLU A 52 2.79 -11.33 39.80
C GLU A 52 2.06 -10.60 38.68
N LYS A 53 1.81 -9.30 38.83
CA LYS A 53 1.23 -8.42 37.81
C LYS A 53 2.14 -8.33 36.56
N ILE A 54 3.47 -8.22 36.73
CA ILE A 54 4.45 -8.22 35.62
C ILE A 54 4.44 -9.55 34.86
N ILE A 55 4.39 -10.69 35.57
CA ILE A 55 4.30 -12.02 34.96
C ILE A 55 3.00 -12.14 34.19
N ARG A 56 1.87 -11.74 34.81
CA ARG A 56 0.55 -11.77 34.17
C ARG A 56 0.54 -11.02 32.85
N ASP A 57 1.11 -9.83 32.86
CA ASP A 57 1.22 -8.96 31.71
C ASP A 57 1.98 -9.56 30.52
N SER A 58 2.94 -10.44 30.79
CA SER A 58 3.87 -10.93 29.76
C SER A 58 3.55 -12.34 29.26
N TYR A 59 2.71 -13.06 29.99
CA TYR A 59 2.25 -14.41 29.62
C TYR A 59 0.80 -14.43 29.11
N ASP A 60 0.21 -13.24 28.89
CA ASP A 60 -0.91 -12.92 27.98
C ASP A 60 -2.17 -13.80 28.13
N ASP A 61 -2.68 -13.93 29.36
CA ASP A 61 -4.10 -14.20 29.55
C ASP A 61 -4.83 -12.86 29.36
N ALA A 62 -5.34 -12.63 28.14
CA ALA A 62 -6.00 -11.40 27.75
C ALA A 62 -6.97 -10.91 28.83
N ASN A 63 -6.71 -9.73 29.42
CA ASN A 63 -7.50 -9.19 30.52
C ASN A 63 -8.98 -9.07 30.09
N PRO A 64 -9.87 -9.98 30.51
CA PRO A 64 -11.24 -9.99 30.04
C PRO A 64 -12.01 -8.74 30.51
N VAL A 65 -11.50 -8.05 31.54
CA VAL A 65 -12.02 -6.77 32.03
C VAL A 65 -11.77 -5.64 31.03
N VAL A 66 -10.57 -5.56 30.42
CA VAL A 66 -10.29 -4.57 29.35
C VAL A 66 -11.24 -4.78 28.16
N LYS A 67 -11.48 -6.04 27.78
CA LYS A 67 -12.44 -6.39 26.73
C LYS A 67 -13.87 -6.02 27.12
N CYS A 68 -14.30 -6.35 28.34
CA CYS A 68 -15.63 -6.02 28.85
C CYS A 68 -15.87 -4.51 28.90
N ILE A 69 -14.88 -3.72 29.36
CA ILE A 69 -14.95 -2.26 29.35
C ILE A 69 -15.04 -1.76 27.91
N ALA A 70 -14.20 -2.27 26.98
CA ALA A 70 -14.28 -1.89 25.57
C ALA A 70 -15.67 -2.15 24.96
N GLU A 71 -16.27 -3.31 25.25
CA GLU A 71 -17.60 -3.69 24.77
C GLU A 71 -18.71 -2.84 25.40
N LYS A 72 -18.59 -2.50 26.69
CA LYS A 72 -19.52 -1.61 27.38
C LYS A 72 -19.46 -0.19 26.84
N LEU A 73 -18.25 0.31 26.56
CA LEU A 73 -18.01 1.61 25.92
C LEU A 73 -18.46 1.63 24.45
N ALA A 74 -18.40 0.51 23.74
CA ALA A 74 -18.94 0.43 22.40
C ALA A 74 -20.47 0.38 22.39
N SER A 75 -21.10 -0.36 23.32
CA SER A 75 -22.55 -0.56 23.33
C SER A 75 -23.33 0.59 23.98
N SER A 76 -22.92 1.03 25.17
CA SER A 76 -23.60 2.10 25.91
C SER A 76 -23.32 3.48 25.33
N PHE A 77 -22.30 3.53 24.48
CA PHE A 77 -21.48 4.71 24.31
C PHE A 77 -20.89 4.78 22.87
N ASN A 78 -21.04 3.81 21.97
CA ASN A 78 -20.50 3.93 20.60
C ASN A 78 -19.02 4.40 20.52
N ILE A 79 -18.23 4.12 21.56
CA ILE A 79 -16.82 4.47 21.68
C ILE A 79 -16.04 3.20 21.42
N LEU A 80 -15.28 3.22 20.34
CA LEU A 80 -14.34 2.17 19.99
C LEU A 80 -12.97 2.59 20.51
N ILE A 81 -12.43 1.83 21.45
CA ILE A 81 -11.11 2.08 22.03
C ILE A 81 -10.03 1.31 21.26
N GLY A 82 -8.97 2.01 20.89
CA GLY A 82 -7.86 1.45 20.12
C GLY A 82 -6.80 0.77 20.99
N ARG A 83 -5.69 0.36 20.35
CA ARG A 83 -4.60 -0.35 21.04
C ARG A 83 -3.97 0.48 22.17
N VAL A 84 -3.75 1.77 21.94
CA VAL A 84 -3.17 2.68 22.95
C VAL A 84 -4.10 2.81 24.15
N GLN A 85 -5.39 3.07 23.92
CA GLN A 85 -6.38 3.20 24.99
C GLN A 85 -6.54 1.91 25.77
N LYS A 86 -6.55 0.75 25.09
CA LYS A 86 -6.55 -0.56 25.76
C LYS A 86 -5.31 -0.77 26.61
N ASN A 87 -4.14 -0.35 26.14
CA ASN A 87 -2.90 -0.41 26.92
C ASN A 87 -2.95 0.51 28.15
N GLN A 88 -3.51 1.73 28.03
CA GLN A 88 -3.67 2.62 29.19
C GLN A 88 -4.64 2.04 30.22
N LEU A 89 -5.79 1.54 29.76
CA LEU A 89 -6.75 0.89 30.62
C LEU A 89 -6.17 -0.35 31.29
N LYS A 90 -5.41 -1.16 30.53
CA LYS A 90 -4.68 -2.30 31.05
C LYS A 90 -3.71 -1.88 32.15
N ARG A 91 -2.91 -0.84 31.93
CA ARG A 91 -1.97 -0.33 32.95
C ARG A 91 -2.67 0.19 34.20
N TYR A 92 -3.81 0.86 34.03
CA TYR A 92 -4.64 1.28 35.16
C TYR A 92 -5.17 0.08 35.96
N ILE A 93 -5.69 -0.95 35.29
CA ILE A 93 -6.23 -2.14 35.96
C ILE A 93 -5.13 -2.96 36.64
N ASP A 94 -4.00 -3.14 35.94
CA ASP A 94 -2.95 -4.04 36.39
C ASP A 94 -2.04 -3.39 37.44
N TYR A 95 -1.82 -2.07 37.36
CA TYR A 95 -0.87 -1.35 38.22
C TYR A 95 -1.48 -0.21 39.04
N GLU A 96 -2.81 -0.04 38.99
CA GLU A 96 -3.57 0.96 39.78
C GLU A 96 -3.10 2.40 39.57
N ARG A 97 -2.59 2.72 38.37
CA ARG A 97 -2.07 4.06 38.02
C ARG A 97 -3.21 4.99 37.60
N PRO A 98 -3.67 5.94 38.44
CA PRO A 98 -4.85 6.76 38.13
C PRO A 98 -4.63 7.65 36.90
N GLU A 99 -3.39 8.10 36.69
CA GLU A 99 -2.97 8.90 35.53
C GLU A 99 -3.23 8.19 34.20
N ASP A 100 -3.09 6.86 34.14
CA ASP A 100 -3.34 6.08 32.92
C ASP A 100 -4.85 6.03 32.61
N LEU A 101 -5.71 5.95 33.64
CA LEU A 101 -7.16 6.07 33.47
C LEU A 101 -7.56 7.49 33.03
N GLU A 102 -6.96 8.52 33.62
CA GLU A 102 -7.23 9.91 33.22
C GLU A 102 -6.80 10.16 31.77
N THR A 103 -5.64 9.66 31.37
CA THR A 103 -5.14 9.75 29.99
C THR A 103 -6.06 9.00 29.03
N PHE A 104 -6.49 7.80 29.41
CA PHE A 104 -7.49 7.04 28.68
C PHE A 104 -8.78 7.84 28.47
N ILE A 105 -9.34 8.44 29.54
CA ILE A 105 -10.57 9.23 29.47
C ILE A 105 -10.38 10.46 28.57
N LYS A 106 -9.26 11.18 28.69
CA LYS A 106 -8.94 12.33 27.83
C LYS A 106 -8.92 11.93 26.35
N LEU A 107 -8.21 10.85 26.02
CA LEU A 107 -8.11 10.31 24.66
C LEU A 107 -9.45 9.85 24.10
N VAL A 108 -10.32 9.32 24.97
CA VAL A 108 -11.64 8.84 24.60
C VAL A 108 -12.66 9.98 24.46
N GLY A 109 -12.53 11.03 25.28
CA GLY A 109 -13.42 12.20 25.29
C GLY A 109 -13.09 13.28 24.25
N ALA A 110 -11.86 13.32 23.73
CA ALA A 110 -11.42 14.34 22.75
C ALA A 110 -12.04 14.21 21.34
N GLY A 111 -12.99 13.30 21.12
CA GLY A 111 -13.59 13.05 19.81
C GLY A 111 -15.10 13.26 19.77
N ASP A 112 -15.58 14.50 19.77
CA ASP A 112 -16.97 14.91 19.46
C ASP A 112 -18.07 13.97 20.03
N VAL A 113 -17.97 13.62 21.31
CA VAL A 113 -19.06 12.92 22.01
C VAL A 113 -19.47 13.76 23.21
N ASP A 114 -20.75 14.15 23.28
CA ASP A 114 -21.40 14.75 24.44
C ASP A 114 -21.37 13.80 25.64
N ARG A 115 -20.20 13.60 26.26
CA ARG A 115 -20.04 12.72 27.41
C ARG A 115 -19.33 13.33 28.57
N ASP A 116 -19.89 13.03 29.73
CA ASP A 116 -19.27 13.27 31.00
C ASP A 116 -18.19 12.21 31.27
N ALA A 117 -16.96 12.67 31.51
CA ALA A 117 -15.83 11.87 31.98
C ALA A 117 -16.18 11.03 33.22
N ASN A 118 -17.09 11.51 34.07
CA ASN A 118 -17.54 10.82 35.28
C ASN A 118 -18.23 9.50 34.96
N ALA A 119 -19.09 9.45 33.93
CA ALA A 119 -19.79 8.24 33.54
C ALA A 119 -18.83 7.13 33.06
N ILE A 120 -17.74 7.50 32.39
CA ILE A 120 -16.69 6.56 31.97
C ILE A 120 -15.94 6.02 33.20
N LYS A 121 -15.58 6.89 34.16
CA LYS A 121 -14.92 6.48 35.41
C LYS A 121 -15.75 5.47 36.17
N GLU A 122 -17.02 5.78 36.39
CA GLU A 122 -17.98 4.91 37.10
C GLU A 122 -18.08 3.54 36.41
N THR A 123 -18.28 3.54 35.08
CA THR A 123 -18.36 2.30 34.29
C THR A 123 -17.10 1.44 34.43
N CYS A 124 -15.91 2.06 34.35
CA CYS A 124 -14.65 1.35 34.53
C CYS A 124 -14.55 0.74 35.94
N HIS A 125 -14.84 1.53 36.98
CA HIS A 125 -14.77 1.07 38.37
C HIS A 125 -15.75 -0.06 38.67
N GLU A 126 -17.00 0.03 38.21
CA GLU A 126 -18.01 -1.01 38.38
C GLU A 126 -17.59 -2.36 37.76
N ILE A 127 -17.07 -2.31 36.53
CA ILE A 127 -16.63 -3.51 35.82
C ILE A 127 -15.39 -4.11 36.49
N ILE A 128 -14.44 -3.28 36.94
CA ILE A 128 -13.24 -3.75 37.66
C ILE A 128 -13.64 -4.44 38.97
N GLN A 129 -14.51 -3.82 39.77
CA GLN A 129 -14.99 -4.41 41.03
C GLN A 129 -15.71 -5.74 40.80
N SER A 130 -16.55 -5.83 39.77
CA SER A 130 -17.31 -7.03 39.44
C SER A 130 -16.44 -8.20 38.95
N ASN A 131 -15.21 -7.94 38.50
CA ASN A 131 -14.31 -8.92 37.90
C ASN A 131 -12.98 -9.10 38.66
N ALA A 132 -12.90 -8.65 39.93
CA ALA A 132 -11.68 -8.70 40.73
C ALA A 132 -11.01 -10.09 40.74
N MET A 133 -11.79 -11.17 40.85
CA MET A 133 -11.30 -12.55 40.86
C MET A 133 -10.71 -13.01 39.50
N LEU A 134 -11.14 -12.43 38.37
CA LEU A 134 -10.62 -12.78 37.05
C LEU A 134 -9.26 -12.13 36.77
N LEU A 135 -8.93 -11.05 37.47
CA LEU A 135 -7.63 -10.38 37.37
C LEU A 135 -6.49 -11.23 37.98
N GLU A 136 -6.80 -12.22 38.82
CA GLU A 136 -5.80 -12.97 39.58
C GLU A 136 -5.12 -14.15 38.82
N ARG A 137 -5.53 -14.47 37.58
CA ARG A 137 -5.11 -15.72 36.93
C ARG A 137 -4.27 -15.50 35.67
N SER A 138 -2.95 -15.80 35.75
CA SER A 138 -2.08 -16.27 34.64
C SER A 138 -0.61 -16.58 34.99
N GLN A 139 -0.35 -17.21 36.12
CA GLN A 139 1.01 -17.54 36.59
C GLN A 139 1.60 -18.91 36.14
N PRO A 140 0.81 -19.98 35.87
CA PRO A 140 1.36 -21.34 35.71
C PRO A 140 2.39 -21.53 34.59
N VAL A 141 2.28 -20.77 33.49
CA VAL A 141 3.17 -20.94 32.33
C VAL A 141 4.59 -20.45 32.63
N PHE A 142 4.73 -19.31 33.30
CA PHE A 142 6.03 -18.78 33.71
C PHE A 142 6.73 -19.77 34.66
N TRP A 143 6.01 -20.27 35.66
CA TRP A 143 6.54 -21.21 36.63
C TRP A 143 7.05 -22.49 35.98
N ARG A 144 6.24 -23.11 35.12
CA ARG A 144 6.65 -24.31 34.40
C ARG A 144 7.96 -24.11 33.62
N LEU A 145 8.11 -22.98 32.93
CA LEU A 145 9.30 -22.69 32.12
C LEU A 145 10.54 -22.34 32.96
N LEU A 146 10.35 -21.64 34.08
CA LEU A 146 11.43 -21.34 35.01
C LEU A 146 11.90 -22.61 35.73
N ASP A 147 10.95 -23.45 36.16
CA ASP A 147 11.22 -24.73 36.82
C ASP A 147 11.97 -25.67 35.88
N GLU A 148 11.51 -25.81 34.63
CA GLU A 148 12.21 -26.60 33.61
C GLU A 148 13.65 -26.11 33.39
N ALA A 149 13.88 -24.80 33.34
CA ALA A 149 15.23 -24.24 33.18
C ALA A 149 16.14 -24.53 34.39
N ILE A 150 15.59 -24.48 35.61
CA ILE A 150 16.33 -24.80 36.84
C ILE A 150 16.63 -26.30 36.89
N GLU A 151 15.64 -27.16 36.64
CA GLU A 151 15.75 -28.62 36.67
C GLU A 151 16.74 -29.14 35.61
N THR A 152 16.81 -28.49 34.46
CA THR A 152 17.75 -28.83 33.37
C THR A 152 19.14 -28.20 33.52
N GLY A 153 19.37 -27.38 34.55
CA GLY A 153 20.65 -26.69 34.78
C GLY A 153 21.01 -25.65 33.71
N ASN A 154 20.01 -25.01 33.10
CA ASN A 154 20.20 -24.02 32.04
C ASN A 154 20.31 -22.60 32.63
N ASP A 155 21.48 -22.26 33.14
CA ASP A 155 21.75 -20.97 33.80
C ASP A 155 21.45 -19.75 32.92
N ASP A 156 21.68 -19.85 31.61
CA ASP A 156 21.36 -18.77 30.65
C ASP A 156 19.86 -18.50 30.57
N ARG A 157 19.02 -19.55 30.62
CA ARG A 157 17.56 -19.40 30.64
C ARG A 157 17.05 -18.88 31.95
N VAL A 158 17.61 -19.33 33.07
CA VAL A 158 17.30 -18.77 34.39
C VAL A 158 17.62 -17.26 34.39
N LYS A 159 18.80 -16.89 33.89
CA LYS A 159 19.21 -15.49 33.71
C LYS A 159 18.25 -14.69 32.84
N ASP A 160 17.83 -15.22 31.68
CA ASP A 160 16.86 -14.53 30.80
C ASP A 160 15.56 -14.15 31.54
N TYR A 161 15.01 -15.08 32.32
CA TYR A 161 13.76 -14.85 33.08
C TYR A 161 13.96 -13.84 34.21
N LEU A 162 15.08 -13.94 34.94
CA LEU A 162 15.39 -13.00 36.03
C LEU A 162 15.69 -11.59 35.50
N VAL A 163 16.42 -11.46 34.39
CA VAL A 163 16.68 -10.16 33.72
C VAL A 163 15.38 -9.55 33.23
N PHE A 164 14.48 -10.35 32.68
CA PHE A 164 13.16 -9.89 32.27
C PHE A 164 12.36 -9.31 33.47
N LEU A 165 12.27 -10.04 34.59
CA LEU A 165 11.57 -9.53 35.79
C LEU A 165 12.25 -8.29 36.36
N TYR A 166 13.57 -8.33 36.49
CA TYR A 166 14.37 -7.24 37.01
C TYR A 166 14.17 -5.97 36.18
N SER A 167 14.39 -6.01 34.87
CA SER A 167 14.28 -4.85 33.97
C SER A 167 12.89 -4.18 34.00
N ARG A 168 11.81 -4.97 34.18
CA ARG A 168 10.44 -4.44 34.32
C ARG A 168 10.27 -3.77 35.67
N LEU A 169 10.58 -4.47 36.75
CA LEU A 169 10.41 -3.98 38.12
C LEU A 169 11.25 -2.73 38.38
N LEU A 170 12.40 -2.65 37.71
CA LEU A 170 13.34 -1.56 37.77
C LEU A 170 12.71 -0.18 37.60
N ALA A 171 11.84 -0.07 36.60
CA ALA A 171 11.18 1.17 36.22
C ALA A 171 10.10 1.60 37.24
N PHE A 172 9.67 0.70 38.12
CA PHE A 172 8.67 0.96 39.15
C PHE A 172 9.32 1.20 40.52
N ASN A 173 10.33 0.40 40.87
CA ASN A 173 10.84 0.34 42.23
C ASN A 173 12.01 1.28 42.48
N GLU A 174 12.97 1.32 41.55
CA GLU A 174 14.15 2.16 41.72
C GLU A 174 13.80 3.54 41.19
N ASN A 175 13.63 4.50 42.11
CA ASN A 175 13.47 5.91 41.78
C ASN A 175 14.80 6.44 41.25
N ARG A 176 15.09 6.12 39.99
CA ARG A 176 16.26 6.62 39.31
C ARG A 176 15.96 8.05 38.91
N ARG A 177 16.56 8.99 39.63
CA ARG A 177 16.75 10.34 39.08
C ARG A 177 17.74 10.20 37.93
N ILE A 178 17.21 10.04 36.73
CA ILE A 178 18.00 9.95 35.51
C ILE A 178 18.06 11.37 34.95
N SER A 179 19.23 11.98 34.99
CA SER A 179 19.49 13.23 34.28
C SER A 179 19.85 12.93 32.83
N LEU A 180 19.77 13.95 31.97
CA LEU A 180 20.31 13.86 30.62
C LEU A 180 21.81 13.50 30.66
N GLN A 181 22.55 14.05 31.62
CA GLN A 181 23.97 13.76 31.83
C GLN A 181 24.21 12.26 32.11
N PHE A 182 23.37 11.64 32.94
CA PHE A 182 23.49 10.21 33.21
C PHE A 182 23.31 9.37 31.95
N LEU A 183 22.27 9.63 31.14
CA LEU A 183 22.06 8.91 29.87
C LEU A 183 23.22 9.12 28.90
N PHE A 184 23.71 10.35 28.81
CA PHE A 184 24.83 10.69 27.95
C PHE A 184 26.11 9.94 28.35
N GLU A 185 26.49 9.97 29.63
CA GLU A 185 27.72 9.30 30.10
C GLU A 185 27.68 7.78 29.90
N GLN A 186 26.51 7.15 30.00
CA GLN A 186 26.35 5.70 29.75
C GLN A 186 26.61 5.27 28.30
N GLU A 187 26.44 6.20 27.36
CA GLU A 187 26.49 5.95 25.92
C GLU A 187 27.56 6.84 25.23
N LYS A 188 28.39 7.53 26.02
CA LYS A 188 29.29 8.61 25.58
C LYS A 188 30.19 8.22 24.42
N GLU A 189 30.86 7.08 24.51
CA GLU A 189 31.77 6.60 23.47
C GLU A 189 31.01 6.26 22.18
N LEU A 190 29.83 5.62 22.27
CA LEU A 190 29.01 5.31 21.09
C LEU A 190 28.45 6.57 20.43
N ILE A 191 28.05 7.56 21.23
CA ILE A 191 27.58 8.86 20.73
C ILE A 191 28.74 9.61 20.07
N ARG A 192 29.93 9.58 20.67
CA ARG A 192 31.14 10.17 20.09
C ARG A 192 31.45 9.52 18.75
N ASP A 193 31.52 8.19 18.69
CA ASP A 193 31.79 7.47 17.45
C ASP A 193 30.77 7.81 16.36
N GLU A 194 29.49 7.88 16.69
CA GLU A 194 28.42 8.10 15.71
C GLU A 194 28.30 9.58 15.26
N LEU A 195 28.48 10.55 16.15
CA LEU A 195 28.38 11.99 15.81
C LEU A 195 29.70 12.58 15.32
N SER A 196 30.84 12.17 15.86
CA SER A 196 32.16 12.68 15.43
C SER A 196 32.58 12.14 14.08
N SER A 197 32.17 10.93 13.68
CA SER A 197 32.44 10.39 12.33
C SER A 197 31.69 11.12 11.21
N ARG A 198 30.63 11.87 11.54
CA ARG A 198 29.76 12.58 10.59
C ARG A 198 30.15 14.04 10.37
N SER A 199 30.94 14.60 11.29
CA SER A 199 31.47 15.96 11.20
C SER A 199 32.62 16.01 10.19
N GLY A 200 32.30 16.24 8.90
CA GLY A 200 33.32 16.61 7.92
C GLY A 200 34.06 17.88 8.34
N ASN A 201 35.35 17.98 8.05
CA ASN A 201 36.32 18.99 8.54
C ASN A 201 35.97 20.49 8.30
N ASP A 202 34.80 20.84 7.76
CA ASP A 202 34.51 22.21 7.25
C ASP A 202 33.18 22.85 7.70
N LYS A 203 32.52 22.37 8.77
CA LYS A 203 31.39 23.11 9.37
C LYS A 203 31.52 23.22 10.89
N GLY A 204 31.76 24.44 11.37
CA GLY A 204 32.18 24.81 12.73
C GLY A 204 31.16 24.60 13.87
N THR A 205 30.46 23.47 13.93
CA THR A 205 29.68 23.04 15.10
C THR A 205 30.03 21.61 15.43
N ASN A 206 30.72 21.38 16.56
CA ASN A 206 30.97 20.04 17.08
C ASN A 206 29.64 19.48 17.61
N ALA A 207 28.93 18.69 16.81
CA ALA A 207 27.62 18.13 17.14
C ALA A 207 27.65 17.27 18.42
N TYR A 208 28.75 16.56 18.65
CA TYR A 208 29.00 15.87 19.91
C TYR A 208 29.08 16.86 21.08
N ALA A 209 29.85 17.95 20.95
CA ALA A 209 29.95 18.97 22.01
C ALA A 209 28.63 19.71 22.27
N GLU A 210 27.82 19.95 21.24
CA GLU A 210 26.48 20.52 21.43
C GLU A 210 25.56 19.55 22.18
N PHE A 211 25.57 18.27 21.80
CA PHE A 211 24.78 17.26 22.48
C PHE A 211 25.23 17.06 23.93
N GLU A 212 26.55 17.06 24.17
CA GLU A 212 27.17 17.03 25.49
C GLU A 212 26.75 18.25 26.33
N ALA A 213 26.81 19.47 25.76
CA ALA A 213 26.38 20.69 26.43
C ALA A 213 24.89 20.66 26.80
N PHE A 214 24.03 20.16 25.90
CA PHE A 214 22.61 19.96 26.20
C PHE A 214 22.41 18.94 27.33
N CYS A 215 23.17 17.85 27.32
CA CYS A 215 23.04 16.80 28.33
C CYS A 215 23.61 17.19 29.70
N ASN A 216 24.55 18.13 29.76
CA ASN A 216 25.13 18.65 31.00
C ASN A 216 24.18 19.59 31.77
N ASN A 217 22.97 19.86 31.27
CA ASN A 217 21.97 20.63 32.00
C ASN A 217 21.36 19.80 33.15
N PRO A 218 21.42 20.25 34.41
CA PRO A 218 20.86 19.53 35.56
C PRO A 218 19.33 19.72 35.68
N ASP A 219 18.58 19.34 34.65
CA ASP A 219 17.11 19.22 34.75
C ASP A 219 16.73 17.87 35.37
N ILE A 220 15.82 17.89 36.35
CA ILE A 220 15.26 16.69 36.99
C ILE A 220 13.83 16.50 36.51
N ASP A 221 13.63 15.51 35.64
CA ASP A 221 12.31 15.08 35.13
C ASP A 221 12.10 13.57 35.36
N THR A 222 10.93 13.06 34.98
CA THR A 222 10.67 11.61 34.94
C THR A 222 11.51 10.93 33.86
N HIS A 223 11.86 9.65 34.08
CA HIS A 223 12.68 8.86 33.15
C HIS A 223 12.16 8.91 31.69
N ALA A 224 10.84 8.80 31.50
CA ALA A 224 10.23 8.82 30.17
C ALA A 224 10.40 10.18 29.46
N ALA A 225 10.19 11.28 30.17
CA ALA A 225 10.39 12.63 29.63
C ALA A 225 11.86 12.87 29.25
N ILE A 226 12.80 12.39 30.09
CA ILE A 226 14.24 12.50 29.83
C ILE A 226 14.66 11.70 28.60
N VAL A 227 14.22 10.45 28.43
CA VAL A 227 14.51 9.64 27.23
C VAL A 227 13.93 10.31 25.98
N SER A 228 12.70 10.84 26.05
CA SER A 228 12.09 11.56 24.94
C SER A 228 12.89 12.80 24.55
N LYS A 229 13.26 13.65 25.52
CA LYS A 229 14.08 14.86 25.29
C LYS A 229 15.45 14.52 24.72
N PHE A 230 16.11 13.50 25.29
CA PHE A 230 17.41 13.01 24.82
C PHE A 230 17.35 12.54 23.37
N ASN A 231 16.38 11.66 23.06
CA ASN A 231 16.21 11.10 21.72
C ASN A 231 15.80 12.18 20.70
N GLN A 232 14.91 13.10 21.08
CA GLN A 232 14.49 14.21 20.23
C GLN A 232 15.68 15.10 19.89
N LYS A 233 16.44 15.55 20.89
CA LYS A 233 17.63 16.38 20.66
C LYS A 233 18.67 15.66 19.78
N TYR A 234 18.88 14.37 20.02
CA TYR A 234 19.82 13.57 19.22
C TYR A 234 19.38 13.51 17.74
N ARG A 235 18.09 13.27 17.48
CA ARG A 235 17.55 13.28 16.11
C ARG A 235 17.59 14.68 15.49
N ASP A 236 17.27 15.73 16.23
CA ASP A 236 17.33 17.11 15.73
C ASP A 236 18.75 17.47 15.25
N ILE A 237 19.77 16.96 15.95
CA ILE A 237 21.18 17.11 15.54
C ILE A 237 21.43 16.33 14.24
N LEU A 238 21.05 15.05 14.17
CA LEU A 238 21.20 14.23 12.96
C LEU A 238 20.50 14.87 11.75
N GLU A 239 19.28 15.38 11.95
CA GLU A 239 18.49 16.01 10.90
C GLU A 239 19.06 17.37 10.47
N ARG A 240 19.75 18.07 11.38
CA ARG A 240 20.42 19.33 11.03
C ARG A 240 21.71 19.08 10.26
N GLU A 241 22.51 18.08 10.63
CA GLU A 241 23.79 17.78 9.96
C GLU A 241 23.61 17.41 8.49
N ASP A 242 22.54 16.70 8.14
CA ASP A 242 22.23 16.29 6.77
C ASP A 242 21.28 17.25 6.02
N GLY A 243 20.93 18.38 6.65
CA GLY A 243 20.03 19.39 6.10
C GLY A 243 18.59 18.92 5.94
N THR A 244 18.18 17.84 6.60
CA THR A 244 16.78 17.38 6.60
C THR A 244 15.86 18.19 7.51
N ARG A 245 16.39 18.93 8.48
CA ARG A 245 15.60 19.78 9.39
C ARG A 245 14.79 20.85 8.66
N ASP A 246 15.34 21.42 7.58
CA ASP A 246 14.69 22.47 6.80
C ASP A 246 13.72 21.92 5.73
N LYS A 247 13.65 20.58 5.61
CA LYS A 247 12.78 19.90 4.65
C LYS A 247 11.34 19.87 5.12
N LYS A 248 10.45 19.75 4.15
CA LYS A 248 9.00 19.80 4.33
C LYS A 248 8.46 18.45 4.78
N ALA A 249 7.37 18.50 5.53
CA ALA A 249 6.59 17.33 5.94
C ALA A 249 5.59 16.89 4.85
N LEU A 250 5.22 17.81 3.98
CA LEU A 250 4.28 17.55 2.89
C LEU A 250 4.60 18.50 1.76
N VAL A 251 4.60 17.97 0.53
CA VAL A 251 4.56 18.78 -0.68
C VAL A 251 3.21 18.52 -1.34
N PHE A 252 2.41 19.56 -1.46
CA PHE A 252 1.15 19.54 -2.19
C PHE A 252 1.35 20.23 -3.54
N LEU A 253 1.09 19.54 -4.64
CA LEU A 253 1.24 20.05 -6.00
C LEU A 253 -0.11 19.99 -6.72
N LYS A 254 -0.56 21.11 -7.29
CA LYS A 254 -1.74 21.12 -8.14
C LYS A 254 -1.36 21.29 -9.61
N LEU A 255 -1.92 20.44 -10.45
CA LEU A 255 -1.83 20.48 -11.91
C LEU A 255 -3.20 20.81 -12.49
N ASP A 256 -3.28 21.87 -13.30
CA ASP A 256 -4.52 22.35 -13.91
C ASP A 256 -4.31 22.88 -15.33
N GLN A 257 -5.41 23.24 -15.99
CA GLN A 257 -5.39 23.76 -17.37
C GLN A 257 -4.54 25.02 -17.50
N ALA A 258 -4.60 25.93 -16.52
CA ALA A 258 -3.83 27.17 -16.56
C ALA A 258 -2.32 26.89 -16.56
N MET A 259 -1.86 25.90 -15.76
CA MET A 259 -0.48 25.43 -15.81
C MET A 259 -0.13 24.82 -17.17
N PHE A 260 -1.03 24.03 -17.77
CA PHE A 260 -0.80 23.46 -19.09
C PHE A 260 -0.68 24.54 -20.17
N ASP A 261 -1.61 25.50 -20.21
CA ASP A 261 -1.64 26.58 -21.20
C ASP A 261 -0.42 27.51 -21.09
N ALA A 262 0.16 27.62 -19.89
CA ALA A 262 1.43 28.33 -19.66
C ALA A 262 2.67 27.59 -20.21
N ARG A 263 2.49 26.41 -20.82
CA ARG A 263 3.52 25.61 -21.49
C ARG A 263 3.08 25.43 -22.94
N ASN A 264 3.98 25.59 -23.89
CA ASN A 264 3.57 25.63 -25.29
C ASN A 264 3.18 24.25 -25.83
N THR A 265 3.70 23.18 -25.19
CA THR A 265 3.48 21.80 -25.64
C THR A 265 3.23 20.84 -24.48
N LYS A 266 2.59 19.71 -24.80
CA LYS A 266 2.38 18.57 -23.88
C LYS A 266 3.70 18.08 -23.27
N THR A 267 4.77 18.03 -24.06
CA THR A 267 6.11 17.63 -23.61
C THR A 267 6.68 18.60 -22.59
N GLU A 268 6.60 19.91 -22.85
CA GLU A 268 7.09 20.94 -21.91
C GLU A 268 6.33 20.92 -20.58
N PHE A 269 5.02 20.71 -20.63
CA PHE A 269 4.20 20.52 -19.43
C PHE A 269 4.68 19.33 -18.59
N TYR A 270 4.92 18.18 -19.22
CA TYR A 270 5.40 17.01 -18.51
C TYR A 270 6.83 17.14 -18.01
N ASP A 271 7.72 17.76 -18.78
CA ASP A 271 9.09 18.07 -18.32
C ASP A 271 9.05 18.88 -17.02
N HIS A 272 8.19 19.90 -16.97
CA HIS A 272 8.02 20.73 -15.79
C HIS A 272 7.43 19.93 -14.62
N ALA A 273 6.33 19.20 -14.84
CA ALA A 273 5.66 18.42 -13.80
C ALA A 273 6.60 17.33 -13.21
N CYS A 274 7.33 16.60 -14.05
CA CYS A 274 8.32 15.61 -13.63
C CYS A 274 9.48 16.24 -12.86
N SER A 275 9.95 17.42 -13.29
CA SER A 275 11.00 18.16 -12.57
C SER A 275 10.52 18.63 -11.19
N CYS A 276 9.24 18.98 -11.05
CA CYS A 276 8.64 19.28 -9.75
C CYS A 276 8.56 18.06 -8.84
N VAL A 277 8.24 16.87 -9.38
CA VAL A 277 8.27 15.61 -8.61
C VAL A 277 9.69 15.32 -8.09
N LYS A 278 10.71 15.48 -8.94
CA LYS A 278 12.13 15.37 -8.53
C LYS A 278 12.46 16.36 -7.41
N LYS A 279 12.11 17.63 -7.59
CA LYS A 279 12.38 18.66 -6.58
C LYS A 279 11.63 18.39 -5.28
N ALA A 280 10.39 17.93 -5.35
CA ALA A 280 9.60 17.54 -4.19
C ALA A 280 10.29 16.40 -3.43
N HIS A 281 10.88 15.42 -4.14
CA HIS A 281 11.66 14.37 -3.51
C HIS A 281 12.83 14.93 -2.70
N ASP A 282 13.56 15.92 -3.22
CA ASP A 282 14.68 16.55 -2.50
C ASP A 282 14.24 17.36 -1.29
N LEU A 283 13.13 18.09 -1.44
CA LEU A 283 12.55 18.98 -0.43
C LEU A 283 11.81 18.25 0.69
N LEU A 284 11.43 16.98 0.51
CA LEU A 284 10.70 16.20 1.51
C LEU A 284 11.64 15.49 2.50
N ARG A 285 11.23 15.48 3.77
CA ARG A 285 11.78 14.57 4.79
C ARG A 285 11.48 13.11 4.41
N ASN A 286 12.30 12.17 4.88
CA ASN A 286 12.00 10.75 4.67
C ASN A 286 10.69 10.36 5.39
N HIS A 287 9.98 9.35 4.90
CA HIS A 287 8.69 8.85 5.39
C HIS A 287 7.50 9.83 5.30
N HIS A 288 7.67 10.96 4.62
CA HIS A 288 6.65 12.00 4.44
C HIS A 288 6.03 11.96 3.03
N ALA A 289 4.96 12.73 2.84
CA ALA A 289 4.09 12.59 1.67
C ALA A 289 4.33 13.62 0.56
N LEU A 290 4.20 13.17 -0.68
CA LEU A 290 3.91 14.01 -1.84
C LEU A 290 2.45 13.78 -2.22
N VAL A 291 1.68 14.86 -2.33
CA VAL A 291 0.26 14.82 -2.73
C VAL A 291 0.09 15.66 -3.99
N ILE A 292 -0.44 15.06 -5.05
CA ILE A 292 -0.63 15.71 -6.35
C ILE A 292 -2.12 15.75 -6.69
N SER A 293 -2.69 16.95 -6.77
CA SER A 293 -4.04 17.19 -7.27
C SER A 293 -4.00 17.35 -8.79
N VAL A 294 -4.78 16.56 -9.52
CA VAL A 294 -4.86 16.61 -10.99
C VAL A 294 -6.28 17.00 -11.40
N GLU A 295 -6.44 18.22 -11.92
CA GLU A 295 -7.71 18.65 -12.53
C GLU A 295 -7.85 18.10 -13.96
N ASN A 296 -8.94 18.44 -14.64
CA ASN A 296 -9.15 18.08 -16.04
C ASN A 296 -8.35 19.03 -16.93
N ILE A 297 -7.47 18.48 -17.76
CA ILE A 297 -6.60 19.23 -18.68
C ILE A 297 -6.89 18.71 -20.09
N ILE A 298 -7.37 19.58 -20.97
CA ILE A 298 -7.68 19.26 -22.36
C ILE A 298 -6.50 19.68 -23.24
N SER A 299 -6.03 18.75 -24.07
CA SER A 299 -5.04 18.98 -25.12
C SER A 299 -5.51 18.27 -26.38
N GLU A 300 -5.61 19.00 -27.48
CA GLU A 300 -6.03 18.44 -28.79
C GLU A 300 -7.37 17.66 -28.73
N GLY A 301 -8.29 18.13 -27.88
CA GLY A 301 -9.60 17.49 -27.70
C GLY A 301 -9.57 16.21 -26.85
N VAL A 302 -8.45 15.88 -26.21
CA VAL A 302 -8.31 14.73 -25.30
C VAL A 302 -8.09 15.24 -23.87
N ASN A 303 -8.78 14.63 -22.91
CA ASN A 303 -8.59 14.89 -21.50
C ASN A 303 -7.38 14.11 -20.95
N LEU A 304 -6.32 14.82 -20.63
CA LEU A 304 -5.05 14.25 -20.16
C LEU A 304 -5.07 13.80 -18.70
N LYS A 305 -6.17 13.98 -17.94
CA LYS A 305 -6.23 13.67 -16.51
C LYS A 305 -5.68 12.29 -16.14
N TRP A 306 -6.07 11.25 -16.88
CA TRP A 306 -5.63 9.88 -16.63
C TRP A 306 -4.28 9.54 -17.26
N ASP A 307 -3.90 10.22 -18.34
CA ASP A 307 -2.53 10.18 -18.88
C ASP A 307 -1.56 10.76 -17.83
N ILE A 308 -1.85 11.92 -17.23
CA ILE A 308 -1.07 12.52 -16.14
C ILE A 308 -0.95 11.55 -14.95
N TYR A 309 -2.03 10.87 -14.56
CA TYR A 309 -1.98 9.80 -13.56
C TYR A 309 -0.93 8.75 -13.92
N ALA A 310 -0.97 8.24 -15.15
CA ALA A 310 -0.05 7.20 -15.60
C ALA A 310 1.41 7.69 -15.61
N GLN A 311 1.65 8.81 -16.28
CA GLN A 311 2.97 9.41 -16.45
C GLN A 311 3.60 9.76 -15.10
N LEU A 312 2.90 10.53 -14.25
CA LEU A 312 3.49 10.98 -12.99
C LEU A 312 3.62 9.86 -11.97
N THR A 313 2.72 8.88 -11.94
CA THR A 313 2.82 7.77 -10.99
C THR A 313 4.06 6.93 -11.25
N ILE A 314 4.27 6.48 -12.50
CA ILE A 314 5.44 5.66 -12.83
C ILE A 314 6.74 6.46 -12.74
N PHE A 315 6.74 7.72 -13.17
CA PHE A 315 7.90 8.59 -13.00
C PHE A 315 8.23 8.78 -11.51
N ALA A 316 7.23 9.10 -10.67
CA ALA A 316 7.44 9.28 -9.23
C ALA A 316 8.05 8.04 -8.58
N GLU A 317 7.62 6.83 -8.97
CA GLU A 317 8.16 5.58 -8.40
C GLU A 317 9.54 5.17 -8.93
N LYS A 318 9.94 5.61 -10.13
CA LYS A 318 11.09 5.05 -10.86
C LYS A 318 12.08 6.08 -11.41
N HIS A 319 12.13 7.32 -10.94
CA HIS A 319 13.02 8.35 -11.53
C HIS A 319 14.45 8.43 -10.96
N ILE A 320 14.79 7.65 -9.93
CA ILE A 320 16.07 7.71 -9.22
C ILE A 320 16.84 6.39 -9.37
N PRO A 321 17.94 6.34 -10.14
CA PRO A 321 18.86 5.20 -10.13
C PRO A 321 19.39 4.95 -8.71
N THR A 322 19.25 3.72 -8.20
CA THR A 322 19.53 3.41 -6.79
C THR A 322 20.40 2.18 -6.67
N ARG A 323 21.44 2.29 -5.84
CA ARG A 323 22.28 1.15 -5.47
C ARG A 323 21.71 0.48 -4.24
N PHE A 324 21.15 -0.72 -4.42
CA PHE A 324 20.68 -1.55 -3.32
C PHE A 324 21.77 -2.48 -2.78
N ASN A 325 21.62 -2.87 -1.52
CA ASN A 325 22.52 -3.83 -0.89
C ASN A 325 22.28 -5.26 -1.45
N ARG A 326 23.36 -5.99 -1.72
CA ARG A 326 23.38 -7.40 -2.16
C ARG A 326 22.68 -8.37 -1.22
N THR A 327 22.40 -7.96 0.02
CA THR A 327 21.68 -8.76 1.01
C THR A 327 20.24 -9.07 0.58
N TYR A 328 19.63 -8.26 -0.29
CA TYR A 328 18.27 -8.48 -0.78
C TYR A 328 18.07 -8.21 -2.27
N TYR A 329 18.95 -7.44 -2.92
CA TYR A 329 18.90 -7.23 -4.37
C TYR A 329 19.80 -8.22 -5.11
N HIS A 330 19.17 -9.28 -5.63
CA HIS A 330 19.81 -10.32 -6.44
C HIS A 330 19.57 -10.03 -7.93
N ALA A 331 20.29 -9.02 -8.44
CA ALA A 331 20.14 -8.52 -9.81
C ALA A 331 20.26 -9.64 -10.87
N GLU A 332 21.18 -10.58 -10.66
CA GLU A 332 21.42 -11.73 -11.54
C GLU A 332 20.21 -12.65 -11.67
N GLU A 333 19.47 -12.87 -10.58
CA GLU A 333 18.29 -13.74 -10.59
C GLU A 333 17.12 -13.05 -11.29
N ILE A 334 16.88 -11.78 -10.98
CA ILE A 334 15.77 -11.01 -11.57
C ILE A 334 16.02 -10.78 -13.07
N CYS A 335 17.26 -10.48 -13.44
CA CYS A 335 17.66 -10.36 -14.84
C CYS A 335 17.47 -11.66 -15.60
N ALA A 336 17.85 -12.80 -15.01
CA ALA A 336 17.60 -14.11 -15.58
C ALA A 336 16.11 -14.36 -15.84
N ASP A 337 15.23 -14.08 -14.88
CA ASP A 337 13.78 -14.29 -15.03
C ASP A 337 13.20 -13.47 -16.19
N VAL A 338 13.68 -12.24 -16.39
CA VAL A 338 13.25 -11.38 -17.51
C VAL A 338 13.77 -11.88 -18.85
N LEU A 339 15.05 -12.28 -18.90
CA LEU A 339 15.65 -12.82 -20.11
C LEU A 339 15.00 -14.13 -20.53
N GLU A 340 14.76 -15.06 -19.61
CA GLU A 340 14.09 -16.33 -19.92
C GLU A 340 12.70 -16.12 -20.53
N HIS A 341 11.94 -15.16 -19.97
CA HIS A 341 10.61 -14.81 -20.46
C HIS A 341 10.66 -14.22 -21.87
N LYS A 342 11.45 -13.17 -22.08
CA LYS A 342 11.62 -12.52 -23.39
C LYS A 342 12.14 -13.48 -24.45
N LEU A 343 13.09 -14.34 -24.10
CA LEU A 343 13.67 -15.31 -25.02
C LEU A 343 12.76 -16.51 -25.27
N SER A 344 11.72 -16.70 -24.45
CA SER A 344 10.83 -17.86 -24.44
C SER A 344 11.62 -19.18 -24.36
N ARG A 345 12.74 -19.17 -23.65
CA ARG A 345 13.58 -20.35 -23.37
C ARG A 345 14.27 -20.17 -22.03
N ARG A 346 14.69 -21.28 -21.41
CA ARG A 346 15.57 -21.20 -20.26
C ARG A 346 16.96 -20.72 -20.67
N ILE A 347 17.59 -19.96 -19.79
CA ILE A 347 19.01 -19.62 -19.93
C ILE A 347 19.86 -20.79 -19.43
N THR A 348 20.99 -21.04 -20.08
CA THR A 348 21.87 -22.17 -19.80
C THR A 348 22.62 -21.98 -18.48
N GLY A 349 23.25 -23.05 -17.98
CA GLY A 349 24.12 -22.96 -16.80
C GLY A 349 25.29 -22.01 -16.99
N GLU A 350 25.86 -21.96 -18.21
CA GLU A 350 26.93 -21.04 -18.60
C GLU A 350 26.44 -19.58 -18.62
N GLU A 351 25.27 -19.32 -19.21
CA GLU A 351 24.65 -17.98 -19.21
C GLU A 351 24.35 -17.49 -17.78
N ARG A 352 23.88 -18.38 -16.89
CA ARG A 352 23.66 -18.04 -15.46
C ARG A 352 24.97 -17.74 -14.73
N ALA A 353 26.02 -18.51 -14.99
CA ALA A 353 27.34 -18.26 -14.41
C ALA A 353 27.89 -16.90 -14.87
N CYS A 354 27.76 -16.59 -16.17
CA CYS A 354 28.13 -15.30 -16.74
C CYS A 354 27.37 -14.13 -16.08
N LEU A 355 26.04 -14.21 -15.92
CA LEU A 355 25.28 -13.17 -15.21
C LEU A 355 25.77 -12.98 -13.78
N LYS A 356 26.04 -14.07 -13.06
CA LYS A 356 26.55 -13.99 -11.69
C LYS A 356 27.89 -13.26 -11.64
N GLU A 357 28.84 -13.60 -12.51
CA GLU A 357 30.13 -12.90 -12.60
C GLU A 357 29.96 -11.41 -12.94
N ILE A 358 29.05 -11.10 -13.88
CA ILE A 358 28.72 -9.73 -14.26
C ILE A 358 28.26 -8.93 -13.02
N PHE A 359 27.34 -9.48 -12.24
CA PHE A 359 26.76 -8.76 -11.12
C PHE A 359 27.65 -8.78 -9.86
N THR A 360 28.37 -9.85 -9.56
CA THR A 360 29.20 -9.93 -8.33
C THR A 360 30.54 -9.22 -8.43
N GLY A 361 31.00 -8.84 -9.64
CA GLY A 361 32.18 -8.00 -9.80
C GLY A 361 33.54 -8.69 -9.60
N HIS A 362 33.61 -10.02 -9.76
CA HIS A 362 34.90 -10.69 -9.88
C HIS A 362 35.50 -10.41 -11.27
N GLY A 363 36.22 -9.29 -11.40
CA GLY A 363 36.96 -8.92 -12.61
C GLY A 363 37.17 -7.41 -12.70
N GLU A 364 38.42 -6.96 -12.59
CA GLU A 364 38.83 -5.60 -12.96
C GLU A 364 38.51 -5.36 -14.44
N ASN A 365 38.04 -4.15 -14.77
CA ASN A 365 37.51 -3.66 -16.05
C ASN A 365 36.03 -3.97 -16.36
N THR A 366 35.18 -2.99 -16.08
CA THR A 366 33.78 -2.88 -16.52
C THR A 366 33.58 -2.67 -18.03
N LEU A 367 34.64 -2.62 -18.85
CA LEU A 367 34.57 -2.15 -20.24
C LEU A 367 34.59 -3.25 -21.32
N GLU A 368 35.01 -4.47 -21.01
CA GLU A 368 34.98 -5.58 -21.97
C GLU A 368 34.57 -6.87 -21.24
N ARG A 369 33.26 -7.13 -21.14
CA ARG A 369 32.74 -8.43 -20.71
C ARG A 369 32.22 -9.19 -21.90
N ASP A 370 32.62 -10.44 -22.01
CA ASP A 370 32.26 -11.29 -23.13
C ASP A 370 30.79 -11.73 -23.03
N PHE A 371 29.94 -11.14 -23.89
CA PHE A 371 28.54 -11.53 -24.04
C PHE A 371 28.37 -12.63 -25.12
N SER A 372 29.44 -13.27 -25.58
CA SER A 372 29.42 -14.27 -26.67
C SER A 372 28.44 -15.42 -26.46
N THR A 373 28.11 -15.75 -25.22
CA THR A 373 27.10 -16.77 -24.87
C THR A 373 25.67 -16.34 -25.22
N PHE A 374 25.41 -15.04 -25.30
CA PHE A 374 24.10 -14.45 -25.57
C PHE A 374 23.99 -13.99 -27.04
N THR A 375 23.27 -14.74 -27.85
CA THR A 375 23.26 -14.60 -29.32
C THR A 375 22.25 -13.57 -29.90
N ARG A 376 21.46 -12.87 -29.06
CA ARG A 376 20.39 -11.96 -29.51
C ARG A 376 20.60 -10.51 -29.09
N ALA A 377 20.13 -9.58 -29.93
CA ALA A 377 20.10 -8.15 -29.66
C ALA A 377 19.23 -7.82 -28.42
N GLY A 378 19.52 -6.72 -27.72
CA GLY A 378 18.75 -6.24 -26.55
C GLY A 378 19.04 -6.91 -25.20
N ILE A 379 19.87 -7.96 -25.17
CA ILE A 379 20.30 -8.62 -23.92
C ILE A 379 21.22 -7.72 -23.10
N HIS A 380 22.19 -7.07 -23.76
CA HIS A 380 23.11 -6.13 -23.11
C HIS A 380 22.37 -5.02 -22.35
N GLU A 381 21.41 -4.36 -23.01
CA GLU A 381 20.61 -3.29 -22.40
C GLU A 381 19.79 -3.78 -21.19
N THR A 382 19.26 -5.00 -21.28
CA THR A 382 18.56 -5.66 -20.17
C THR A 382 19.51 -5.86 -18.99
N ILE A 383 20.72 -6.37 -19.23
CA ILE A 383 21.72 -6.59 -18.17
C ILE A 383 22.17 -5.26 -17.53
N GLU A 384 22.46 -4.25 -18.34
CA GLU A 384 22.86 -2.92 -17.84
C GLU A 384 21.77 -2.29 -16.97
N PHE A 385 20.50 -2.42 -17.35
CA PHE A 385 19.37 -1.91 -16.57
C PHE A 385 19.34 -2.47 -15.14
N PHE A 386 19.64 -3.76 -14.96
CA PHE A 386 19.63 -4.38 -13.64
C PHE A 386 20.87 -4.06 -12.78
N LYS A 387 21.89 -3.36 -13.30
CA LYS A 387 23.03 -2.92 -12.47
C LYS A 387 22.62 -1.83 -11.48
N GLU A 388 21.78 -0.89 -11.91
CA GLU A 388 21.31 0.22 -11.09
C GLU A 388 19.78 0.37 -11.26
N PRO A 389 18.99 -0.46 -10.55
CA PRO A 389 17.53 -0.41 -10.65
C PRO A 389 16.99 0.95 -10.19
N LEU A 390 15.80 1.26 -10.68
CA LEU A 390 15.14 2.54 -10.44
C LEU A 390 14.28 2.50 -9.17
N SER A 391 14.35 3.59 -8.39
CA SER A 391 13.50 3.86 -7.23
C SER A 391 12.98 5.32 -7.26
N GLY A 392 12.32 5.72 -6.18
CA GLY A 392 11.75 7.06 -6.02
C GLY A 392 10.77 7.06 -4.85
N PHE A 393 9.60 7.64 -5.07
CA PHE A 393 8.50 7.52 -4.14
C PHE A 393 7.87 6.12 -4.16
N THR A 394 7.07 5.81 -3.14
CA THR A 394 6.16 4.68 -3.10
C THR A 394 4.74 5.17 -3.38
N PHE A 395 4.07 4.62 -4.39
CA PHE A 395 2.66 4.91 -4.64
C PHE A 395 1.78 4.39 -3.50
N VAL A 396 0.89 5.24 -3.00
CA VAL A 396 -0.01 4.92 -1.88
C VAL A 396 -1.43 4.72 -2.37
N ASP A 397 -1.97 5.71 -3.07
CA ASP A 397 -3.35 5.69 -3.55
C ASP A 397 -3.60 6.75 -4.64
N CYS A 398 -4.68 6.54 -5.39
CA CYS A 398 -5.28 7.51 -6.29
C CYS A 398 -6.73 7.72 -5.84
N TYR A 399 -7.04 8.89 -5.30
CA TYR A 399 -8.40 9.22 -4.88
C TYR A 399 -9.15 9.87 -6.04
N ILE A 400 -10.38 9.44 -6.27
CA ILE A 400 -11.31 10.06 -7.21
C ILE A 400 -12.21 11.02 -6.42
N ILE A 401 -12.07 12.32 -6.68
CA ILE A 401 -12.83 13.36 -5.99
C ILE A 401 -13.97 13.82 -6.89
N GLN A 402 -15.21 13.46 -6.56
CA GLN A 402 -16.38 13.96 -7.29
C GLN A 402 -16.73 15.38 -6.83
N ARG A 403 -17.13 16.23 -7.78
CA ARG A 403 -17.52 17.64 -7.57
C ARG A 403 -18.93 17.89 -8.11
N ASP A 404 -19.56 18.96 -7.63
CA ASP A 404 -20.86 19.41 -8.13
C ASP A 404 -20.78 20.06 -9.51
N ARG A 405 -19.59 20.53 -9.92
CA ARG A 405 -19.35 21.08 -11.26
C ARG A 405 -19.07 19.96 -12.27
N CYS A 406 -19.56 20.13 -13.49
CA CYS A 406 -19.11 19.33 -14.63
C CYS A 406 -17.83 19.92 -15.21
N PHE A 407 -16.97 19.04 -15.71
CA PHE A 407 -15.74 19.39 -16.39
C PHE A 407 -15.85 19.01 -17.87
N PRO A 408 -15.08 19.66 -18.75
CA PRO A 408 -14.87 19.16 -20.10
C PRO A 408 -14.37 17.71 -20.07
N ASN A 409 -14.80 16.91 -21.05
CA ASN A 409 -14.26 15.58 -21.31
C ASN A 409 -13.67 15.54 -22.73
N SER A 410 -13.01 14.44 -23.09
CA SER A 410 -12.49 14.23 -24.43
C SER A 410 -13.60 14.41 -25.48
N SER A 411 -13.31 15.11 -26.57
CA SER A 411 -14.29 15.52 -27.60
C SER A 411 -15.11 14.34 -28.14
N ASP A 412 -14.46 13.19 -28.34
CA ASP A 412 -15.09 11.97 -28.85
C ASP A 412 -16.16 11.40 -27.89
N ILE A 413 -16.05 11.70 -26.60
CA ILE A 413 -16.93 11.19 -25.53
C ILE A 413 -17.49 12.30 -24.64
N HIS A 414 -17.68 13.50 -25.20
CA HIS A 414 -18.27 14.65 -24.48
C HIS A 414 -19.69 14.36 -23.94
N PHE A 415 -20.35 13.30 -24.42
CA PHE A 415 -21.63 12.81 -23.90
C PHE A 415 -21.51 12.10 -22.54
N ILE A 416 -20.30 11.70 -22.13
CA ILE A 416 -20.04 11.14 -20.80
C ILE A 416 -19.81 12.28 -19.83
N GLU A 417 -20.70 12.41 -18.86
CA GLU A 417 -20.62 13.41 -17.82
C GLU A 417 -19.40 13.17 -16.92
N ASN A 418 -18.47 14.13 -16.94
CA ASN A 418 -17.25 14.11 -16.14
C ASN A 418 -17.37 15.09 -14.96
N ARG A 419 -17.34 14.54 -13.75
CA ARG A 419 -17.49 15.30 -12.49
C ARG A 419 -16.34 15.10 -11.52
N ASN A 420 -15.23 14.50 -11.95
CA ASN A 420 -14.16 14.13 -11.03
C ASN A 420 -12.79 14.72 -11.38
N GLU A 421 -12.01 14.89 -10.32
CA GLU A 421 -10.59 15.24 -10.30
C GLU A 421 -9.85 14.11 -9.57
N LEU A 422 -8.52 14.06 -9.69
CA LEU A 422 -7.71 13.04 -9.01
C LEU A 422 -6.87 13.66 -7.90
N LEU A 423 -6.61 12.87 -6.86
CA LEU A 423 -5.62 13.17 -5.84
C LEU A 423 -4.68 11.96 -5.68
N LEU A 424 -3.45 12.12 -6.14
CA LEU A 424 -2.42 11.10 -6.08
C LEU A 424 -1.61 11.26 -4.79
N VAL A 425 -1.37 10.16 -4.08
CA VAL A 425 -0.63 10.17 -2.82
C VAL A 425 0.57 9.24 -2.92
N PHE A 426 1.72 9.77 -2.51
CA PHE A 426 3.01 9.09 -2.54
C PHE A 426 3.74 9.27 -1.21
N TYR A 427 4.48 8.26 -0.76
CA TYR A 427 5.41 8.40 0.37
C TYR A 427 6.85 8.34 -0.10
N LYS A 428 7.71 9.18 0.48
CA LYS A 428 9.16 9.08 0.31
C LYS A 428 9.70 8.00 1.24
N ASN A 429 10.33 6.97 0.70
CA ASN A 429 10.96 5.90 1.48
C ASN A 429 12.36 5.63 0.93
N VAL A 430 13.34 6.34 1.48
CA VAL A 430 14.76 6.17 1.14
C VAL A 430 15.43 5.35 2.24
N VAL A 431 16.40 4.52 1.85
CA VAL A 431 17.24 3.76 2.79
C VAL A 431 17.89 4.71 3.79
N ASP A 432 17.62 4.46 5.07
CA ASP A 432 18.20 5.21 6.18
C ASP A 432 18.95 4.26 7.13
N GLU A 433 20.28 4.36 7.12
CA GLU A 433 21.16 3.54 7.96
C GLU A 433 21.57 4.23 9.27
N ARG A 434 21.08 5.45 9.53
CA ARG A 434 21.40 6.19 10.75
C ARG A 434 20.99 5.38 11.98
N LYS A 435 21.91 5.25 12.94
CA LYS A 435 21.60 4.64 14.23
C LYS A 435 20.75 5.62 15.03
N VAL A 436 19.58 5.17 15.46
CA VAL A 436 18.70 5.95 16.33
C VAL A 436 18.60 5.29 17.70
N PRO A 437 18.70 6.07 18.80
CA PRO A 437 18.59 5.54 20.15
C PRO A 437 17.27 4.79 20.37
N CYS A 438 17.28 3.85 21.30
CA CYS A 438 16.06 3.12 21.66
C CYS A 438 14.99 4.08 22.19
N PRO A 439 13.75 4.05 21.67
CA PRO A 439 12.68 4.94 22.12
C PRO A 439 12.24 4.72 23.58
N VAL A 440 12.68 3.62 24.20
CA VAL A 440 12.30 3.24 25.57
C VAL A 440 13.38 3.59 26.59
N CYS A 441 14.65 3.33 26.26
CA CYS A 441 15.74 3.47 27.23
C CYS A 441 16.85 4.45 26.80
N GLY A 442 16.77 5.03 25.59
CA GLY A 442 17.77 5.98 25.09
C GLY A 442 19.13 5.38 24.70
N SER A 443 19.32 4.06 24.81
CA SER A 443 20.61 3.42 24.50
C SER A 443 20.86 3.32 22.99
N LEU A 444 22.13 3.54 22.59
CA LEU A 444 22.64 3.31 21.23
C LEU A 444 23.31 1.94 21.07
N LYS A 445 23.30 1.11 22.12
CA LYS A 445 23.66 -0.31 22.04
C LYS A 445 22.56 -1.07 21.30
N ILE A 446 22.64 -1.07 19.97
CA ILE A 446 21.61 -1.60 19.07
C ILE A 446 22.23 -2.47 17.97
N SER A 447 21.44 -3.36 17.38
CA SER A 447 21.83 -4.13 16.19
C SER A 447 20.69 -4.16 15.18
N GLY A 448 20.97 -4.10 13.88
CA GLY A 448 19.92 -4.12 12.86
C GLY A 448 20.44 -4.59 11.51
N ASN A 449 20.11 -5.84 11.15
CA ASN A 449 20.38 -6.41 9.82
C ASN A 449 19.10 -6.67 9.03
N SER A 450 17.93 -6.37 9.62
CA SER A 450 16.62 -6.65 9.05
C SER A 450 15.93 -5.38 8.56
N TYR A 451 15.14 -5.53 7.50
CA TYR A 451 14.33 -4.47 6.90
C TYR A 451 12.88 -4.94 6.85
N THR A 452 11.95 -4.09 7.28
CA THR A 452 10.50 -4.40 7.28
C THR A 452 9.88 -4.10 5.92
N GLU A 453 10.29 -2.99 5.32
CA GLU A 453 9.95 -2.56 3.97
C GLU A 453 11.24 -2.12 3.25
N ILE A 454 11.20 -2.02 1.93
CA ILE A 454 12.31 -1.43 1.16
C ILE A 454 12.55 0.00 1.66
N GLY A 455 13.77 0.28 2.10
CA GLY A 455 14.15 1.59 2.65
C GLY A 455 14.00 1.72 4.17
N GLU A 456 13.31 0.81 4.85
CA GLU A 456 13.06 0.89 6.30
C GLU A 456 13.92 -0.10 7.10
N LYS A 457 15.02 0.38 7.68
CA LYS A 457 15.88 -0.41 8.56
C LYS A 457 15.26 -0.59 9.95
N SER A 458 15.26 -1.83 10.44
CA SER A 458 14.80 -2.17 11.79
C SER A 458 15.98 -2.41 12.73
N TRP A 459 15.96 -1.72 13.87
CA TRP A 459 16.91 -1.81 14.96
C TRP A 459 16.34 -2.64 16.12
N GLU A 460 17.19 -3.42 16.79
CA GLU A 460 16.88 -4.18 18.00
C GLU A 460 17.77 -3.69 19.16
N CYS A 461 17.14 -3.31 20.27
CA CYS A 461 17.85 -2.81 21.45
C CYS A 461 18.61 -3.93 22.21
N LYS A 462 19.90 -3.73 22.46
CA LYS A 462 20.77 -4.68 23.18
C LYS A 462 21.03 -4.29 24.63
N ASN A 463 20.47 -3.18 25.10
CA ASN A 463 20.52 -2.83 26.53
C ASN A 463 19.73 -3.85 27.37
N PRO A 464 20.38 -4.64 28.26
CA PRO A 464 19.69 -5.63 29.10
C PRO A 464 18.70 -4.99 30.08
N LEU A 465 18.82 -3.68 30.32
CA LEU A 465 17.96 -2.90 31.22
C LEU A 465 16.82 -2.16 30.53
N CYS A 466 16.62 -2.41 29.23
CA CYS A 466 15.46 -1.87 28.54
C CYS A 466 14.18 -2.45 29.16
N SER A 467 13.27 -1.59 29.60
CA SER A 467 12.03 -2.02 30.28
C SER A 467 11.04 -2.71 29.34
N GLU A 468 11.27 -2.70 28.02
CA GLU A 468 10.40 -3.37 27.03
C GLU A 468 11.03 -4.64 26.42
N ARG A 469 11.94 -5.30 27.16
CA ARG A 469 12.42 -6.63 26.73
C ARG A 469 11.30 -7.66 26.75
N SER A 470 11.39 -8.59 25.80
CA SER A 470 10.50 -9.75 25.74
C SER A 470 10.85 -10.77 26.83
N LYS A 471 9.92 -11.69 27.11
CA LYS A 471 10.10 -12.79 28.07
C LYS A 471 11.24 -13.75 27.74
N THR A 472 11.64 -13.84 26.47
CA THR A 472 12.82 -14.61 26.02
C THR A 472 14.07 -13.72 25.91
N ASN A 473 14.09 -12.61 26.66
CA ASN A 473 15.17 -11.63 26.73
C ASN A 473 15.61 -11.02 25.38
N ARG A 474 14.74 -11.02 24.37
CA ARG A 474 14.96 -10.29 23.11
C ARG A 474 14.56 -8.83 23.27
N GLY A 475 15.37 -7.92 22.73
CA GLY A 475 15.15 -6.48 22.81
C GLY A 475 13.96 -5.98 21.99
N LYS A 476 13.47 -4.78 22.33
CA LYS A 476 12.47 -4.05 21.52
C LYS A 476 13.02 -3.81 20.13
N ARG A 477 12.23 -4.14 19.11
CA ARG A 477 12.48 -3.76 17.72
C ARG A 477 11.75 -2.49 17.36
N TYR A 478 12.40 -1.63 16.58
CA TYR A 478 11.86 -0.35 16.15
C TYR A 478 12.59 0.12 14.87
N SER A 479 12.11 1.19 14.28
CA SER A 479 12.63 1.85 13.09
C SER A 479 12.37 3.35 13.23
N ILE A 480 13.00 4.17 12.38
CA ILE A 480 12.76 5.62 12.38
C ILE A 480 11.29 5.92 12.08
N ARG A 481 10.71 5.25 11.07
CA ARG A 481 9.29 5.37 10.73
C ARG A 481 8.37 5.01 11.89
N THR A 482 8.63 3.91 12.60
CA THR A 482 7.80 3.50 13.74
C THR A 482 7.95 4.44 14.94
N ILE A 483 9.14 5.00 15.19
CA ILE A 483 9.35 6.04 16.22
C ILE A 483 8.48 7.26 15.88
N PHE A 484 8.62 7.78 14.66
CA PHE A 484 7.84 8.91 14.16
C PHE A 484 6.33 8.71 14.32
N MET A 485 5.81 7.56 13.89
CA MET A 485 4.38 7.24 14.04
C MET A 485 3.96 7.08 15.51
N GLN A 486 4.82 6.49 16.36
CA GLN A 486 4.54 6.34 17.79
C GLN A 486 4.53 7.68 18.52
N GLU A 487 5.41 8.62 18.17
CA GLU A 487 5.42 9.96 18.74
C GLU A 487 4.08 10.67 18.47
N SER A 488 3.52 10.51 17.27
CA SER A 488 2.17 10.99 16.98
C SER A 488 1.09 10.38 17.88
N LEU A 489 1.18 9.10 18.24
CA LEU A 489 0.21 8.48 19.14
C LEU A 489 0.27 9.03 20.58
N HIS A 490 1.41 9.61 20.97
CA HIS A 490 1.63 10.19 22.29
C HIS A 490 1.53 11.72 22.30
N ASP A 491 1.24 12.35 21.15
CA ASP A 491 0.86 13.75 21.06
C ASP A 491 -0.66 13.90 21.24
N PHE A 492 -1.04 14.34 22.44
CA PHE A 492 -2.44 14.44 22.88
C PHE A 492 -3.09 15.79 22.56
N ARG A 493 -2.45 16.64 21.75
CA ARG A 493 -3.06 17.87 21.23
C ARG A 493 -4.26 17.55 20.33
N ASN A 494 -5.30 18.37 20.38
CA ASN A 494 -6.51 18.18 19.57
C ASN A 494 -6.22 18.27 18.07
N GLU A 495 -5.25 19.10 17.71
CA GLU A 495 -4.76 19.36 16.36
C GLU A 495 -4.13 18.11 15.75
N ASN A 496 -3.59 17.21 16.58
CA ASN A 496 -3.05 15.93 16.14
C ASN A 496 -4.14 14.87 15.88
N LEU A 497 -5.37 15.07 16.37
CA LEU A 497 -6.47 14.10 16.20
C LEU A 497 -7.22 14.30 14.88
N VAL A 498 -7.35 13.24 14.08
CA VAL A 498 -8.17 13.18 12.87
C VAL A 498 -9.64 12.93 13.24
N PRO A 499 -10.56 13.88 13.01
CA PRO A 499 -11.95 13.74 13.42
C PRO A 499 -12.68 12.58 12.72
N LYS A 500 -13.59 11.90 13.42
CA LYS A 500 -14.41 10.83 12.84
C LYS A 500 -15.32 11.33 11.71
N SER A 501 -15.79 12.57 11.81
CA SER A 501 -16.54 13.25 10.75
C SER A 501 -15.73 13.32 9.45
N LEU A 502 -14.44 13.67 9.55
CA LEU A 502 -13.52 13.69 8.42
C LEU A 502 -13.25 12.27 7.91
N ILE A 503 -12.99 11.30 8.78
CA ILE A 503 -12.80 9.88 8.39
C ILE A 503 -14.03 9.32 7.68
N LYS A 504 -15.25 9.73 8.07
CA LYS A 504 -16.48 9.29 7.40
C LYS A 504 -16.56 9.77 5.95
N VAL A 505 -16.11 11.00 5.68
CA VAL A 505 -16.01 11.55 4.31
C VAL A 505 -14.94 10.82 3.51
N TRP A 506 -13.76 10.63 4.10
CA TRP A 506 -12.57 10.05 3.47
C TRP A 506 -12.44 8.54 3.69
N ARG A 507 -13.56 7.86 3.99
CA ARG A 507 -13.56 6.43 4.28
C ARG A 507 -13.21 5.60 3.04
N LYS A 508 -13.51 6.13 1.86
CA LYS A 508 -13.34 5.48 0.56
C LYS A 508 -12.38 6.29 -0.30
N ASP A 509 -11.69 5.62 -1.22
CA ASP A 509 -10.84 6.27 -2.23
C ASP A 509 -11.64 6.90 -3.39
N LEU A 510 -12.96 6.67 -3.46
CA LEU A 510 -13.88 7.49 -4.25
C LEU A 510 -14.72 8.35 -3.30
N VAL A 511 -14.49 9.66 -3.36
CA VAL A 511 -15.03 10.63 -2.39
C VAL A 511 -16.10 11.49 -3.07
N GLU A 512 -17.31 11.43 -2.53
CA GLU A 512 -18.46 12.17 -3.07
C GLU A 512 -18.51 13.58 -2.47
N ARG A 513 -18.21 14.60 -3.30
CA ARG A 513 -18.47 16.03 -3.02
C ARG A 513 -17.93 16.55 -1.68
N PRO A 514 -16.62 16.39 -1.38
CA PRO A 514 -16.04 17.00 -0.19
C PRO A 514 -15.99 18.53 -0.34
N THR A 515 -16.20 19.26 0.76
CA THR A 515 -15.94 20.71 0.79
C THR A 515 -14.43 20.99 0.71
N ASP A 516 -14.03 22.19 0.30
CA ASP A 516 -12.62 22.59 0.28
C ASP A 516 -11.96 22.48 1.66
N GLU A 517 -12.72 22.80 2.72
CA GLU A 517 -12.27 22.64 4.09
C GLU A 517 -12.00 21.18 4.46
N GLN A 518 -12.93 20.26 4.13
CA GLN A 518 -12.75 18.83 4.36
C GLN A 518 -11.60 18.26 3.52
N TYR A 519 -11.39 18.78 2.31
CA TYR A 519 -10.30 18.42 1.42
C TYR A 519 -8.94 18.81 2.00
N PHE A 520 -8.74 20.07 2.35
CA PHE A 520 -7.48 20.52 2.92
C PHE A 520 -7.25 19.95 4.32
N SER A 521 -8.31 19.77 5.12
CA SER A 521 -8.20 19.11 6.42
C SER A 521 -7.71 17.68 6.29
N MET A 522 -8.18 16.92 5.29
CA MET A 522 -7.63 15.58 5.02
C MET A 522 -6.15 15.66 4.61
N VAL A 523 -5.82 16.47 3.61
CA VAL A 523 -4.44 16.61 3.09
C VAL A 523 -3.46 17.00 4.19
N ILE A 524 -3.85 17.88 5.12
CA ILE A 524 -2.99 18.27 6.25
C ILE A 524 -2.96 17.17 7.32
N LYS A 525 -4.12 16.75 7.83
CA LYS A 525 -4.17 15.91 9.04
C LYS A 525 -3.82 14.45 8.79
N TYR A 526 -3.91 13.95 7.56
CA TYR A 526 -3.54 12.56 7.27
C TYR A 526 -2.03 12.40 7.12
N PHE A 527 -1.32 13.47 6.75
CA PHE A 527 0.06 13.40 6.27
C PHE A 527 1.05 14.32 6.99
N THR A 528 0.63 15.04 8.03
CA THR A 528 1.50 15.93 8.83
C THR A 528 1.17 15.91 10.32
N HIS A 529 2.17 16.14 11.16
CA HIS A 529 2.01 16.41 12.59
C HIS A 529 1.83 17.92 12.86
N PRO A 530 1.31 18.31 14.03
CA PRO A 530 1.26 19.72 14.36
C PRO A 530 2.67 20.30 14.55
N ALA A 531 2.83 21.57 14.19
CA ALA A 531 4.07 22.33 13.97
C ALA A 531 4.84 22.00 12.67
N ASP A 532 4.46 20.98 11.91
CA ASP A 532 5.09 20.70 10.63
C ASP A 532 4.90 21.82 9.60
N THR A 533 5.88 21.94 8.70
CA THR A 533 5.82 22.84 7.55
C THR A 533 5.52 22.06 6.28
N LEU A 534 4.47 22.48 5.56
CA LEU A 534 4.14 21.98 4.22
C LEU A 534 4.42 23.03 3.15
N LEU A 535 4.83 22.58 1.97
CA LEU A 535 4.96 23.40 0.77
C LEU A 535 3.76 23.13 -0.13
N ALA A 536 2.98 24.16 -0.44
CA ALA A 536 1.81 24.03 -1.29
C ALA A 536 1.99 24.86 -2.57
N ILE A 537 2.00 24.16 -3.69
CA ILE A 537 2.35 24.66 -5.02
C ILE A 537 1.08 24.77 -5.87
N ASN A 538 0.84 25.96 -6.43
CA ASN A 538 -0.27 26.24 -7.36
C ASN A 538 -1.69 25.97 -6.77
N VAL A 539 -1.94 26.30 -5.50
CA VAL A 539 -3.21 25.96 -4.82
C VAL A 539 -4.40 26.77 -5.34
N ARG A 540 -5.56 26.12 -5.57
CA ARG A 540 -6.79 26.76 -6.04
C ARG A 540 -7.40 27.78 -5.06
N ASN A 541 -7.40 27.45 -3.77
CA ASN A 541 -8.02 28.25 -2.71
C ASN A 541 -7.03 28.37 -1.54
N PRO A 542 -5.97 29.19 -1.70
CA PRO A 542 -4.91 29.30 -0.71
C PRO A 542 -5.43 29.85 0.62
N ALA A 543 -6.46 30.71 0.60
CA ALA A 543 -7.05 31.26 1.82
C ALA A 543 -7.65 30.16 2.72
N THR A 544 -8.43 29.23 2.15
CA THR A 544 -9.01 28.11 2.91
C THR A 544 -7.92 27.17 3.41
N LEU A 545 -6.90 26.89 2.59
CA LEU A 545 -5.75 26.08 3.02
C LEU A 545 -5.04 26.71 4.23
N LEU A 546 -4.72 28.01 4.16
CA LEU A 546 -4.05 28.74 5.24
C LEU A 546 -4.90 28.80 6.51
N GLU A 547 -6.21 28.98 6.38
CA GLU A 547 -7.14 28.96 7.51
C GLU A 547 -7.16 27.61 8.21
N VAL A 548 -7.31 26.52 7.44
CA VAL A 548 -7.27 25.15 7.97
C VAL A 548 -5.92 24.86 8.61
N ALA A 549 -4.81 25.18 7.94
CA ALA A 549 -3.47 24.93 8.49
C ALA A 549 -3.23 25.67 9.80
N ARG A 550 -3.63 26.95 9.89
CA ARG A 550 -3.53 27.74 11.12
C ARG A 550 -4.35 27.14 12.26
N ARG A 551 -5.59 26.72 11.99
CA ARG A 551 -6.45 26.05 12.99
C ARG A 551 -5.84 24.75 13.49
N GLU A 552 -5.17 24.02 12.61
CA GLU A 552 -4.52 22.76 12.92
C GLU A 552 -3.06 22.96 13.38
N GLU A 553 -2.58 24.18 13.68
CA GLU A 553 -1.18 24.42 14.07
C GLU A 553 -0.12 23.88 13.07
N ARG A 554 -0.35 23.99 11.75
CA ARG A 554 0.66 23.69 10.70
C ARG A 554 1.11 24.96 10.00
N HIS A 555 2.35 24.97 9.54
CA HIS A 555 2.93 26.06 8.75
C HIS A 555 2.81 25.75 7.26
N VAL A 556 2.48 26.75 6.44
CA VAL A 556 2.35 26.59 4.99
C VAL A 556 3.24 27.59 4.29
N ASP A 557 4.14 27.08 3.45
CA ASP A 557 4.83 27.86 2.44
C ASP A 557 4.04 27.75 1.14
N LEU A 558 3.55 28.88 0.65
CA LEU A 558 2.91 28.95 -0.67
C LEU A 558 3.97 29.25 -1.72
N ALA A 559 3.88 28.56 -2.85
CA ALA A 559 4.72 28.84 -4.00
C ALA A 559 3.97 28.65 -5.31
N THR A 560 4.44 29.33 -6.35
CA THR A 560 4.12 28.98 -7.72
C THR A 560 5.06 27.90 -8.23
N ILE A 561 4.69 27.22 -9.31
CA ILE A 561 5.54 26.17 -9.86
C ILE A 561 6.87 26.74 -10.39
N ASP A 562 6.81 27.92 -11.02
CA ASP A 562 7.97 28.61 -11.60
C ASP A 562 8.93 29.18 -10.54
N GLU A 563 8.45 29.42 -9.31
CA GLU A 563 9.32 29.76 -8.16
C GLU A 563 10.13 28.56 -7.67
N ILE A 564 9.54 27.36 -7.71
CA ILE A 564 10.19 26.12 -7.23
C ILE A 564 11.11 25.54 -8.31
N ILE A 565 10.66 25.56 -9.57
CA ILE A 565 11.39 25.09 -10.75
C ILE A 565 11.18 26.11 -11.87
N PRO A 566 12.08 27.10 -12.02
CA PRO A 566 12.02 28.02 -13.16
C PRO A 566 12.14 27.24 -14.46
N PHE A 567 11.24 27.48 -15.42
CA PHE A 567 11.29 26.80 -16.71
C PHE A 567 12.53 27.26 -17.52
N ARG A 568 13.62 26.47 -17.48
CA ARG A 568 14.94 26.78 -18.07
C ARG A 568 15.49 25.59 -18.87
N GLY A 569 16.62 25.75 -19.55
CA GLY A 569 17.18 24.72 -20.45
C GLY A 569 17.55 23.39 -19.77
N ASP A 570 17.78 23.38 -18.45
CA ASP A 570 18.17 22.21 -17.65
C ASP A 570 17.02 21.22 -17.40
N ILE A 571 15.78 21.70 -17.34
CA ILE A 571 14.61 20.83 -17.17
C ILE A 571 14.14 20.19 -18.48
N VAL A 572 14.53 20.76 -19.64
CA VAL A 572 14.12 20.29 -20.97
C VAL A 572 14.58 18.86 -21.19
N GLY A 573 13.63 18.00 -21.57
CA GLY A 573 13.84 16.59 -21.83
C GLY A 573 13.89 15.70 -20.59
N THR A 574 13.55 16.19 -19.40
CA THR A 574 13.47 15.36 -18.17
C THR A 574 12.47 14.20 -18.33
N TRP A 575 11.27 14.51 -18.80
CA TRP A 575 10.25 13.53 -19.16
C TRP A 575 10.75 12.69 -20.33
N ASN A 576 11.22 13.33 -21.40
CA ASN A 576 11.61 12.62 -22.63
C ASN A 576 12.70 11.57 -22.38
N ARG A 577 13.77 11.91 -21.63
CA ARG A 577 14.87 11.00 -21.27
C ARG A 577 14.40 9.81 -20.45
N PHE A 578 13.42 10.00 -19.56
CA PHE A 578 12.86 8.92 -18.75
C PHE A 578 12.05 7.94 -19.60
N TRP A 579 11.14 8.45 -20.44
CA TRP A 579 10.20 7.63 -21.23
C TRP A 579 10.79 6.99 -22.48
N HIS A 580 11.95 7.49 -22.91
CA HIS A 580 12.78 6.88 -23.95
C HIS A 580 14.00 6.16 -23.36
N GLY A 581 14.01 5.94 -22.05
CA GLY A 581 15.06 5.20 -21.35
C GLY A 581 14.86 3.67 -21.38
N PRO A 582 15.86 2.93 -20.87
CA PRO A 582 15.91 1.45 -20.94
C PRO A 582 14.85 0.73 -20.09
N LEU A 583 14.12 1.44 -19.22
CA LEU A 583 13.05 0.87 -18.40
C LEU A 583 11.96 0.21 -19.25
N PHE A 584 11.50 0.87 -20.31
CA PHE A 584 10.41 0.37 -21.15
C PHE A 584 10.81 -0.87 -21.93
N HIS A 585 12.08 -0.93 -22.37
CA HIS A 585 12.61 -2.12 -23.03
C HIS A 585 12.45 -3.38 -22.19
N GLN A 586 12.32 -3.28 -20.86
CA GLN A 586 12.15 -4.45 -19.99
C GLN A 586 10.79 -5.13 -20.12
N PHE A 587 9.75 -4.38 -20.48
CA PHE A 587 8.38 -4.88 -20.49
C PHE A 587 7.60 -4.57 -21.77
N LEU A 588 8.24 -4.00 -22.80
CA LEU A 588 7.64 -3.95 -24.13
C LEU A 588 7.81 -5.31 -24.82
N TYR A 589 6.75 -5.75 -25.50
CA TYR A 589 6.76 -6.93 -26.35
C TYR A 589 7.55 -6.65 -27.64
N THR A 590 8.38 -7.60 -28.08
CA THR A 590 9.07 -7.54 -29.37
C THR A 590 8.62 -8.71 -30.24
N THR A 591 8.36 -8.41 -31.52
CA THR A 591 7.96 -9.39 -32.53
C THR A 591 9.12 -10.27 -33.01
N GLU A 592 10.29 -10.23 -32.36
CA GLU A 592 11.44 -11.09 -32.69
C GLU A 592 11.17 -12.59 -32.44
N ARG A 593 10.03 -12.93 -31.83
CA ARG A 593 9.43 -14.28 -31.88
C ARG A 593 9.13 -14.75 -33.32
N ASP A 594 8.90 -13.83 -34.25
CA ASP A 594 7.89 -14.03 -35.31
C ASP A 594 8.41 -14.03 -36.75
N ALA A 595 9.72 -14.13 -37.03
CA ALA A 595 10.17 -14.27 -38.44
C ALA A 595 10.18 -15.73 -38.94
N SER A 596 10.36 -16.72 -38.07
CA SER A 596 10.53 -18.14 -38.45
C SER A 596 9.27 -19.00 -38.30
N MET A 597 8.14 -18.43 -37.87
CA MET A 597 6.88 -19.16 -37.58
C MET A 597 5.68 -18.67 -38.42
N ILE A 598 5.91 -17.78 -39.39
CA ILE A 598 4.87 -17.32 -40.33
C ILE A 598 4.66 -18.39 -41.43
N GLU A 599 4.30 -19.61 -41.04
CA GLU A 599 3.54 -20.45 -41.97
C GLU A 599 2.11 -19.92 -42.02
N ALA A 600 1.45 -20.08 -43.18
CA ALA A 600 0.06 -19.69 -43.35
C ALA A 600 -0.83 -20.56 -42.45
N GLN A 601 -1.08 -20.10 -41.23
CA GLN A 601 -1.94 -20.81 -40.28
C GLN A 601 -3.41 -20.66 -40.68
N PRO A 602 -4.23 -21.72 -40.54
CA PRO A 602 -5.63 -21.67 -40.93
C PRO A 602 -6.38 -20.60 -40.11
N PRO A 603 -7.22 -19.76 -40.75
CA PRO A 603 -7.96 -18.72 -40.06
C PRO A 603 -9.00 -19.33 -39.10
N VAL A 604 -9.34 -18.61 -38.04
CA VAL A 604 -10.46 -19.00 -37.17
C VAL A 604 -11.74 -19.07 -38.03
N PRO A 605 -12.51 -20.17 -38.01
CA PRO A 605 -13.66 -20.37 -38.91
C PRO A 605 -14.88 -19.54 -38.48
N LEU A 606 -14.75 -18.21 -38.47
CA LEU A 606 -15.77 -17.25 -38.06
C LEU A 606 -16.89 -17.05 -39.10
N GLN A 607 -16.73 -17.59 -40.31
CA GLN A 607 -17.67 -17.41 -41.44
C GLN A 607 -19.09 -17.93 -41.15
N VAL A 608 -19.24 -18.79 -40.14
CA VAL A 608 -20.54 -19.33 -39.70
C VAL A 608 -21.22 -18.50 -38.61
N MET A 609 -20.52 -17.52 -38.02
CA MET A 609 -21.05 -16.69 -36.95
C MET A 609 -22.12 -15.75 -37.49
N LYS A 610 -23.27 -15.75 -36.82
CA LYS A 610 -24.38 -14.83 -37.13
C LYS A 610 -24.68 -13.97 -35.92
N LYS A 611 -25.33 -12.83 -36.17
CA LYS A 611 -25.87 -11.94 -35.14
C LYS A 611 -26.60 -12.71 -34.05
N GLY A 612 -26.26 -12.47 -32.79
CA GLY A 612 -26.87 -13.14 -31.63
C GLY A 612 -26.24 -14.48 -31.26
N MET A 613 -25.09 -14.83 -31.85
CA MET A 613 -24.32 -16.03 -31.50
C MET A 613 -23.10 -15.68 -30.66
N ALA A 614 -22.73 -16.60 -29.76
CA ALA A 614 -21.48 -16.58 -29.01
C ALA A 614 -20.52 -17.68 -29.51
N CYS A 615 -19.22 -17.44 -29.43
CA CYS A 615 -18.16 -18.40 -29.71
C CYS A 615 -17.14 -18.38 -28.58
N ILE A 616 -16.78 -19.55 -28.07
CA ILE A 616 -15.70 -19.71 -27.10
C ILE A 616 -14.61 -20.58 -27.72
N ILE A 617 -13.37 -20.10 -27.69
CA ILE A 617 -12.20 -20.75 -28.24
C ILE A 617 -11.26 -21.10 -27.09
N HIS A 618 -11.02 -22.40 -26.88
CA HIS A 618 -10.06 -22.88 -25.90
C HIS A 618 -8.66 -22.92 -26.52
N ASP A 619 -7.91 -21.84 -26.33
CA ASP A 619 -6.53 -21.67 -26.79
C ASP A 619 -5.90 -20.41 -26.17
N ASP A 620 -4.61 -20.22 -26.41
CA ASP A 620 -3.92 -18.96 -26.11
C ASP A 620 -4.47 -17.79 -26.96
N CYS A 621 -4.70 -16.65 -26.31
CA CYS A 621 -5.33 -15.51 -26.96
C CYS A 621 -4.45 -14.89 -28.07
N ILE A 622 -3.13 -14.86 -27.92
CA ILE A 622 -2.21 -14.33 -28.94
C ILE A 622 -2.25 -15.24 -30.17
N GLU A 623 -2.22 -16.55 -29.95
CA GLU A 623 -2.34 -17.55 -31.03
C GLU A 623 -3.65 -17.41 -31.82
N VAL A 624 -4.75 -17.11 -31.14
CA VAL A 624 -6.05 -16.87 -31.78
C VAL A 624 -6.07 -15.54 -32.54
N MET A 625 -5.60 -14.45 -31.92
CA MET A 625 -5.60 -13.13 -32.53
C MET A 625 -4.77 -13.07 -33.82
N ARG A 626 -3.65 -13.80 -33.88
CA ARG A 626 -2.82 -13.95 -35.09
C ARG A 626 -3.58 -14.54 -36.28
N ARG A 627 -4.64 -15.32 -36.03
CA ARG A 627 -5.46 -15.99 -37.04
C ARG A 627 -6.72 -15.19 -37.40
N PHE A 628 -6.95 -14.04 -36.77
CA PHE A 628 -8.01 -13.13 -37.18
C PHE A 628 -7.59 -12.30 -38.39
N GLN A 629 -8.58 -11.95 -39.21
CA GLN A 629 -8.39 -10.98 -40.26
C GLN A 629 -8.14 -9.60 -39.64
N LYS A 630 -7.22 -8.82 -40.20
CA LYS A 630 -6.96 -7.43 -39.77
C LYS A 630 -8.23 -6.59 -39.88
N GLY A 631 -8.48 -5.76 -38.87
CA GLY A 631 -9.68 -4.90 -38.82
C GLY A 631 -11.02 -5.64 -38.85
N SER A 632 -11.11 -6.84 -38.26
CA SER A 632 -12.33 -7.66 -38.23
C SER A 632 -13.12 -7.57 -36.92
N ILE A 633 -12.54 -6.99 -35.86
CA ILE A 633 -13.14 -6.88 -34.54
C ILE A 633 -13.62 -5.44 -34.30
N SER A 634 -14.89 -5.26 -33.97
CA SER A 634 -15.49 -3.93 -33.77
C SER A 634 -15.12 -3.34 -32.40
N ALA A 635 -15.15 -4.16 -31.35
CA ALA A 635 -14.73 -3.77 -30.01
C ALA A 635 -14.13 -4.96 -29.25
N MET A 636 -13.17 -4.66 -28.37
CA MET A 636 -12.63 -5.60 -27.40
C MET A 636 -13.04 -5.17 -26.00
N ILE A 637 -13.50 -6.12 -25.19
CA ILE A 637 -14.00 -5.81 -23.84
C ILE A 637 -13.51 -6.91 -22.92
N THR A 638 -12.76 -6.55 -21.88
CA THR A 638 -12.12 -7.56 -21.03
C THR A 638 -11.84 -7.09 -19.61
N SER A 639 -11.52 -8.07 -18.76
CA SER A 639 -10.86 -7.90 -17.48
C SER A 639 -9.72 -8.93 -17.43
N PRO A 640 -8.47 -8.54 -17.71
CA PRO A 640 -7.35 -9.48 -17.78
C PRO A 640 -7.10 -10.16 -16.41
N PRO A 641 -6.31 -11.24 -16.39
CA PRO A 641 -5.71 -11.71 -15.14
C PRO A 641 -4.78 -10.62 -14.58
N TYR A 642 -5.05 -10.12 -13.37
CA TYR A 642 -4.17 -9.11 -12.75
C TYR A 642 -2.90 -9.76 -12.23
N TYR A 643 -1.78 -9.03 -12.24
CA TYR A 643 -0.49 -9.52 -11.77
C TYR A 643 -0.60 -10.21 -10.40
N ASN A 644 -0.35 -11.52 -10.34
CA ASN A 644 -0.26 -12.31 -9.09
C ASN A 644 -1.48 -12.22 -8.13
N ALA A 645 -2.61 -11.67 -8.57
CA ALA A 645 -3.77 -11.42 -7.71
C ALA A 645 -4.61 -12.67 -7.43
N ARG A 646 -4.45 -13.72 -8.24
CA ARG A 646 -5.17 -15.00 -8.18
C ARG A 646 -4.25 -16.18 -8.48
N GLU A 647 -4.70 -17.35 -8.09
CA GLU A 647 -4.02 -18.64 -8.28
C GLU A 647 -3.71 -18.98 -9.76
N TYR A 648 -4.53 -18.52 -10.69
CA TYR A 648 -4.36 -18.74 -12.13
C TYR A 648 -3.51 -17.66 -12.82
N SER A 649 -3.11 -16.62 -12.10
CA SER A 649 -2.39 -15.46 -12.63
C SER A 649 -1.05 -15.37 -11.93
N GLN A 650 0.01 -16.01 -12.44
CA GLN A 650 1.31 -16.11 -11.76
C GLN A 650 2.46 -15.79 -12.71
N TRP A 651 3.24 -14.75 -12.37
CA TRP A 651 4.45 -14.33 -13.06
C TRP A 651 5.60 -14.15 -12.07
N GLU A 652 6.83 -14.42 -12.54
CA GLU A 652 8.05 -14.29 -11.74
C GLU A 652 8.29 -12.86 -11.26
N ASN A 653 7.99 -11.85 -12.10
CA ASN A 653 8.13 -10.43 -11.79
C ASN A 653 7.16 -9.58 -12.63
N LEU A 654 6.98 -8.32 -12.23
CA LEU A 654 6.08 -7.37 -12.87
C LEU A 654 6.43 -7.12 -14.35
N TYR A 655 7.71 -7.12 -14.72
CA TYR A 655 8.12 -6.85 -16.10
C TYR A 655 7.64 -7.95 -17.07
N ASN A 656 7.67 -9.22 -16.64
CA ASN A 656 7.15 -10.33 -17.44
C ASN A 656 5.64 -10.21 -17.69
N TYR A 657 4.87 -9.83 -16.66
CA TYR A 657 3.44 -9.56 -16.80
C TYR A 657 3.16 -8.43 -17.78
N LEU A 658 3.85 -7.30 -17.63
CA LEU A 658 3.68 -6.15 -18.50
C LEU A 658 4.07 -6.47 -19.96
N HIS A 659 5.10 -7.31 -20.17
CA HIS A 659 5.47 -7.83 -21.49
C HIS A 659 4.34 -8.62 -22.16
N ASP A 660 3.71 -9.54 -21.44
CA ASP A 660 2.58 -10.33 -21.97
C ASP A 660 1.37 -9.43 -22.28
N MET A 661 1.05 -8.50 -21.37
CA MET A 661 -0.04 -7.55 -21.58
C MET A 661 0.22 -6.67 -22.81
N HIS A 662 1.45 -6.17 -22.99
CA HIS A 662 1.81 -5.39 -24.18
C HIS A 662 1.67 -6.22 -25.46
N GLY A 663 2.04 -7.50 -25.44
CA GLY A 663 1.87 -8.42 -26.57
C GLY A 663 0.40 -8.52 -26.99
N VAL A 664 -0.53 -8.66 -26.04
CA VAL A 664 -1.97 -8.70 -26.34
C VAL A 664 -2.48 -7.37 -26.88
N ILE A 665 -2.02 -6.25 -26.35
CA ILE A 665 -2.40 -4.91 -26.80
C ILE A 665 -1.92 -4.65 -28.25
N GLU A 666 -0.70 -5.06 -28.59
CA GLU A 666 -0.16 -4.94 -29.97
C GLU A 666 -1.01 -5.73 -30.97
N HIS A 667 -1.35 -6.99 -30.66
CA HIS A 667 -2.21 -7.79 -31.54
C HIS A 667 -3.64 -7.22 -31.61
N ALA A 668 -4.16 -6.68 -30.51
CA ALA A 668 -5.46 -6.01 -30.48
C ALA A 668 -5.53 -4.84 -31.47
N LYS A 669 -4.45 -4.05 -31.58
CA LYS A 669 -4.36 -2.94 -32.54
C LYS A 669 -4.53 -3.39 -33.99
N GLU A 670 -4.01 -4.56 -34.35
CA GLU A 670 -4.07 -5.06 -35.73
C GLU A 670 -5.46 -5.59 -36.11
N ILE A 671 -6.15 -6.22 -35.17
CA ILE A 671 -7.43 -6.90 -35.42
C ILE A 671 -8.64 -5.97 -35.23
N LEU A 672 -8.50 -4.89 -34.46
CA LEU A 672 -9.56 -3.90 -34.27
C LEU A 672 -9.80 -3.08 -35.54
N VAL A 673 -11.07 -2.80 -35.83
CA VAL A 673 -11.46 -1.83 -36.86
C VAL A 673 -10.88 -0.44 -36.53
N PRO A 674 -10.60 0.42 -37.54
CA PRO A 674 -10.19 1.80 -37.28
C PRO A 674 -11.19 2.51 -36.35
N GLY A 675 -10.69 3.14 -35.29
CA GLY A 675 -11.51 3.81 -34.28
C GLY A 675 -12.34 2.90 -33.37
N GLY A 676 -12.12 1.57 -33.43
CA GLY A 676 -12.69 0.60 -32.51
C GLY A 676 -12.20 0.81 -31.07
N VAL A 677 -12.99 0.34 -30.10
CA VAL A 677 -12.70 0.52 -28.68
C VAL A 677 -12.20 -0.77 -28.05
N PHE A 678 -11.12 -0.65 -27.28
CA PHE A 678 -10.72 -1.64 -26.29
C PHE A 678 -11.12 -1.14 -24.89
N PHE A 679 -12.20 -1.68 -24.36
CA PHE A 679 -12.71 -1.40 -23.02
C PHE A 679 -12.04 -2.34 -22.01
N TYR A 680 -11.22 -1.78 -21.12
CA TYR A 680 -10.27 -2.56 -20.33
C TYR A 680 -10.46 -2.34 -18.83
N ASN A 681 -10.93 -3.37 -18.11
CA ASN A 681 -11.14 -3.30 -16.67
C ASN A 681 -9.90 -3.75 -15.87
N ILE A 682 -9.32 -2.88 -15.05
CA ILE A 682 -8.20 -3.25 -14.17
C ILE A 682 -8.26 -2.53 -12.82
N GLY A 683 -7.81 -3.20 -11.76
CA GLY A 683 -7.64 -2.62 -10.44
C GLY A 683 -6.18 -2.55 -10.02
N ASP A 684 -5.84 -1.54 -9.21
CA ASP A 684 -4.57 -1.57 -8.49
C ASP A 684 -4.59 -2.70 -7.45
N ILE A 685 -3.44 -3.35 -7.29
CA ILE A 685 -3.29 -4.51 -6.40
C ILE A 685 -2.29 -4.23 -5.29
N TYR A 686 -2.25 -5.10 -4.29
CA TYR A 686 -1.21 -5.07 -3.27
C TYR A 686 -0.41 -6.36 -3.35
N ASP A 687 0.83 -6.26 -3.81
CA ASP A 687 1.75 -7.39 -3.98
C ASP A 687 3.20 -6.85 -4.06
N ASN A 688 4.17 -7.74 -4.19
CA ASN A 688 5.54 -7.41 -4.51
C ASN A 688 5.78 -7.48 -6.02
N GLU A 689 6.34 -6.41 -6.60
CA GLU A 689 6.72 -6.36 -8.02
C GLU A 689 7.79 -7.39 -8.42
N ARG A 690 8.56 -7.89 -7.44
CA ARG A 690 9.71 -8.79 -7.60
C ARG A 690 10.77 -8.26 -8.58
N THR A 691 10.87 -6.93 -8.68
CA THR A 691 11.85 -6.21 -9.52
C THR A 691 13.10 -5.78 -8.76
N VAL A 692 13.05 -5.81 -7.41
CA VAL A 692 14.17 -5.50 -6.52
C VAL A 692 14.35 -6.58 -5.44
N VAL A 693 13.28 -7.08 -4.84
CA VAL A 693 13.37 -8.14 -3.82
C VAL A 693 12.25 -9.13 -4.07
N LYS A 694 12.49 -10.43 -3.85
CA LYS A 694 11.46 -11.48 -4.03
C LYS A 694 10.67 -11.81 -2.74
N SER A 695 11.11 -11.32 -1.58
CA SER A 695 10.49 -11.57 -0.27
C SER A 695 9.31 -10.63 0.03
N THR A 696 8.56 -10.86 1.11
CA THR A 696 7.40 -10.02 1.49
C THR A 696 7.74 -8.56 1.81
N MET A 697 9.03 -8.23 1.99
CA MET A 697 9.52 -6.87 2.25
C MET A 697 9.22 -5.89 1.09
N GLY A 698 9.04 -6.40 -0.13
CA GLY A 698 8.71 -5.59 -1.30
C GLY A 698 7.22 -5.36 -1.53
N ASN A 699 6.35 -5.87 -0.65
CA ASN A 699 4.90 -5.72 -0.82
C ASN A 699 4.49 -4.24 -0.75
N LYS A 700 3.84 -3.75 -1.80
CA LYS A 700 3.28 -2.39 -1.86
C LYS A 700 2.05 -2.36 -2.74
N ARG A 701 1.40 -1.20 -2.84
CA ARG A 701 0.36 -1.00 -3.86
C ARG A 701 1.04 -0.83 -5.21
N ILE A 702 0.67 -1.67 -6.16
CA ILE A 702 1.17 -1.61 -7.54
C ILE A 702 0.12 -0.88 -8.38
N PRO A 703 0.44 0.27 -8.99
CA PRO A 703 -0.48 1.06 -9.81
C PRO A 703 -0.65 0.42 -11.19
N LEU A 704 -1.28 -0.76 -11.27
CA LEU A 704 -1.46 -1.47 -12.53
C LEU A 704 -2.21 -0.63 -13.56
N GLY A 705 -3.17 0.20 -13.12
CA GLY A 705 -3.87 1.11 -14.03
C GLY A 705 -2.93 2.08 -14.75
N ALA A 706 -1.93 2.62 -14.04
CA ALA A 706 -0.93 3.52 -14.63
C ALA A 706 -0.08 2.80 -15.68
N TYR A 707 0.40 1.59 -15.37
CA TYR A 707 1.17 0.79 -16.32
C TYR A 707 0.39 0.46 -17.59
N ILE A 708 -0.87 0.03 -17.45
CA ILE A 708 -1.69 -0.34 -18.61
C ILE A 708 -1.93 0.84 -19.54
N ILE A 709 -2.22 2.04 -19.02
CA ILE A 709 -2.35 3.24 -19.85
C ILE A 709 -1.11 3.43 -20.73
N LEU A 710 0.08 3.31 -20.15
CA LEU A 710 1.35 3.47 -20.85
C LEU A 710 1.57 2.40 -21.92
N LEU A 711 1.20 1.15 -21.65
CA LEU A 711 1.29 0.08 -22.65
C LEU A 711 0.39 0.36 -23.86
N PHE A 712 -0.85 0.80 -23.61
CA PHE A 712 -1.78 1.17 -24.67
C PHE A 712 -1.29 2.37 -25.49
N GLU A 713 -0.76 3.40 -24.84
CA GLU A 713 -0.18 4.56 -25.52
C GLU A 713 1.03 4.18 -26.38
N LYS A 714 1.92 3.30 -25.88
CA LYS A 714 3.07 2.80 -26.65
C LYS A 714 2.65 1.98 -27.87
N ALA A 715 1.58 1.20 -27.75
CA ALA A 715 0.96 0.53 -28.88
C ALA A 715 0.23 1.50 -29.83
N GLY A 716 0.03 2.77 -29.46
CA GLY A 716 -0.58 3.80 -30.31
C GLY A 716 -2.10 3.93 -30.17
N PHE A 717 -2.69 3.41 -29.08
CA PHE A 717 -4.07 3.74 -28.72
C PHE A 717 -4.16 5.12 -28.09
N THR A 718 -5.33 5.75 -28.18
CA THR A 718 -5.66 6.98 -27.45
C THR A 718 -6.56 6.64 -26.27
N LEU A 719 -6.15 6.97 -25.05
CA LEU A 719 -7.03 6.91 -23.88
C LEU A 719 -8.07 8.05 -23.96
N LEU A 720 -9.36 7.72 -23.99
CA LEU A 720 -10.43 8.72 -24.03
C LEU A 720 -10.83 9.17 -22.63
N ASP A 721 -11.09 8.24 -21.71
CA ASP A 721 -11.34 8.48 -20.28
C ASP A 721 -11.23 7.15 -19.51
N ASN A 722 -11.22 7.23 -18.18
CA ASN A 722 -11.44 6.10 -17.30
C ASN A 722 -12.83 6.22 -16.66
N VAL A 723 -13.64 5.19 -16.87
CA VAL A 723 -14.93 5.05 -16.18
C VAL A 723 -14.68 4.29 -14.88
N ALA A 724 -14.76 4.99 -13.75
CA ALA A 724 -14.56 4.36 -12.45
C ALA A 724 -15.76 3.47 -12.11
N TRP A 725 -15.51 2.16 -12.00
CA TRP A 725 -16.51 1.22 -11.50
C TRP A 725 -16.58 1.34 -9.97
N PHE A 726 -17.60 2.04 -9.47
CA PHE A 726 -17.86 2.16 -8.04
C PHE A 726 -18.61 0.93 -7.52
N LYS A 727 -17.91 0.12 -6.71
CA LYS A 727 -18.42 -1.16 -6.18
C LYS A 727 -19.32 -1.01 -4.95
N GLY A 728 -19.55 0.20 -4.46
CA GLY A 728 -20.34 0.47 -3.26
C GLY A 728 -19.51 0.35 -1.97
N GLU A 729 -20.08 -0.24 -0.92
CA GLU A 729 -19.39 -0.43 0.37
C GLU A 729 -18.49 -1.68 0.30
N PRO A 730 -17.15 -1.53 0.33
CA PRO A 730 -16.26 -2.67 0.27
C PRO A 730 -16.28 -3.44 1.60
N GLN A 731 -16.35 -4.77 1.54
CA GLN A 731 -16.13 -5.66 2.68
C GLN A 731 -14.63 -5.85 2.95
N SER A 732 -13.94 -4.73 3.16
CA SER A 732 -12.49 -4.67 3.34
C SER A 732 -12.13 -4.49 4.81
N ASN A 733 -10.98 -5.02 5.20
CA ASN A 733 -10.32 -4.74 6.48
C ASN A 733 -9.27 -3.62 6.36
N ARG A 734 -9.06 -3.01 5.17
CA ARG A 734 -8.01 -1.99 4.95
C ARG A 734 -8.18 -0.74 5.82
N GLN A 735 -9.41 -0.39 6.20
CA GLN A 735 -9.70 0.72 7.10
C GLN A 735 -9.51 0.39 8.59
N LYS A 736 -8.98 -0.81 8.93
CA LYS A 736 -8.61 -1.11 10.33
C LYS A 736 -7.44 -0.23 10.72
N ASN A 737 -7.76 0.93 11.29
CA ASN A 737 -6.83 1.82 11.97
C ASN A 737 -6.60 1.40 13.44
N ASP A 738 -7.15 0.26 13.86
CA ASP A 738 -7.16 -0.25 15.23
C ASP A 738 -7.58 0.80 16.27
N GLY A 739 -8.49 1.71 15.90
CA GLY A 739 -8.96 2.81 16.74
C GLY A 739 -7.96 3.95 16.94
N ASN A 740 -6.89 4.00 16.15
CA ASN A 740 -5.96 5.12 16.14
C ASN A 740 -6.52 6.23 15.25
N PHE A 741 -6.64 7.45 15.78
CA PHE A 741 -7.22 8.61 15.10
C PHE A 741 -6.17 9.73 14.92
N VAL A 742 -4.93 9.39 14.61
CA VAL A 742 -3.82 10.35 14.41
C VAL A 742 -3.28 10.23 12.97
N PRO A 743 -2.49 11.21 12.46
CA PRO A 743 -1.86 11.18 11.14
C PRO A 743 -1.15 9.85 10.84
N PHE A 744 -1.02 9.50 9.56
CA PHE A 744 -0.36 8.28 9.05
C PHE A 744 -1.01 6.93 9.38
N TYR A 745 -2.00 6.89 10.29
CA TYR A 745 -2.77 5.68 10.61
C TYR A 745 -4.08 5.54 9.82
N GLN A 746 -4.55 6.62 9.17
CA GLN A 746 -5.78 6.57 8.38
C GLN A 746 -5.50 6.11 6.96
N ARG A 747 -6.22 5.07 6.50
CA ARG A 747 -6.20 4.59 5.12
C ARG A 747 -7.61 4.35 4.62
N PRO A 748 -8.01 4.92 3.46
CA PRO A 748 -9.31 4.65 2.89
C PRO A 748 -9.43 3.20 2.43
N THR A 749 -10.67 2.75 2.27
CA THR A 749 -10.95 1.50 1.58
C THR A 749 -10.92 1.69 0.08
N ASN A 750 -10.26 0.78 -0.62
CA ASN A 750 -10.42 0.69 -2.05
C ASN A 750 -11.84 0.25 -2.42
N CYS A 751 -12.52 1.08 -3.20
CA CYS A 751 -13.93 0.89 -3.55
C CYS A 751 -14.22 1.02 -5.05
N TYR A 752 -13.20 1.23 -5.88
CA TYR A 752 -13.36 1.32 -7.33
C TYR A 752 -12.34 0.49 -8.10
N GLU A 753 -12.69 0.14 -9.35
CA GLU A 753 -11.77 -0.35 -10.38
C GLU A 753 -11.80 0.57 -11.59
N HIS A 754 -10.73 0.56 -12.38
CA HIS A 754 -10.62 1.33 -13.62
C HIS A 754 -11.31 0.56 -14.75
N MET A 755 -12.17 1.23 -15.52
CA MET A 755 -12.64 0.74 -16.82
C MET A 755 -12.21 1.75 -17.88
N PHE A 756 -11.05 1.51 -18.47
CA PHE A 756 -10.46 2.42 -19.45
C PHE A 756 -11.13 2.27 -20.81
N VAL A 757 -11.35 3.41 -21.47
CA VAL A 757 -11.83 3.48 -22.85
C VAL A 757 -10.66 3.81 -23.76
N PHE A 758 -9.99 2.78 -24.30
CA PHE A 758 -8.91 2.97 -25.27
C PHE A 758 -9.46 2.92 -26.69
N LYS A 759 -9.13 3.92 -27.50
CA LYS A 759 -9.54 4.01 -28.90
C LYS A 759 -8.38 3.65 -29.82
N ALA A 760 -8.59 2.71 -30.73
CA ALA A 760 -7.65 2.41 -31.79
C ALA A 760 -7.51 3.60 -32.76
N PRO A 761 -6.40 3.72 -33.52
CA PRO A 761 -6.23 4.80 -34.50
C PRO A 761 -7.44 4.92 -35.44
N GLY A 762 -7.94 6.14 -35.60
CA GLY A 762 -9.13 6.44 -36.41
C GLY A 762 -10.22 7.22 -35.67
N PRO A 763 -11.30 7.58 -36.37
CA PRO A 763 -12.46 8.25 -35.78
C PRO A 763 -13.26 7.29 -34.90
N LEU A 764 -13.66 7.71 -33.69
CA LEU A 764 -14.37 6.84 -32.75
C LEU A 764 -15.65 6.24 -33.36
N ASN A 765 -15.78 4.92 -33.25
CA ASN A 765 -17.01 4.22 -33.61
C ASN A 765 -18.02 4.31 -32.47
N LEU A 766 -19.17 4.93 -32.74
CA LEU A 766 -20.30 5.03 -31.81
C LEU A 766 -21.50 4.23 -32.34
N ALA A 767 -22.29 3.73 -31.40
CA ALA A 767 -23.58 3.12 -31.70
C ALA A 767 -24.52 4.14 -32.38
N ILE A 768 -25.21 3.68 -33.44
CA ILE A 768 -26.20 4.48 -34.17
C ILE A 768 -27.39 4.79 -33.25
N ASP A 769 -27.87 3.78 -32.51
CA ASP A 769 -28.96 3.94 -31.54
C ASP A 769 -28.41 4.40 -30.18
N ARG A 770 -28.34 5.72 -29.99
CA ARG A 770 -27.89 6.33 -28.73
C ARG A 770 -28.89 6.18 -27.58
N SER A 771 -30.15 5.80 -27.85
CA SER A 771 -31.17 5.68 -26.79
C SER A 771 -30.86 4.57 -25.80
N ARG A 772 -30.10 3.56 -26.24
CA ARG A 772 -29.65 2.41 -25.43
C ARG A 772 -28.35 2.66 -24.68
N ASN A 773 -27.72 3.83 -24.85
CA ASN A 773 -26.46 4.13 -24.20
C ASN A 773 -26.67 4.28 -22.68
N THR A 774 -26.04 3.38 -21.94
CA THR A 774 -26.06 3.36 -20.47
C THR A 774 -24.83 4.06 -19.86
N LEU A 775 -23.77 4.27 -20.64
CA LEU A 775 -22.57 4.99 -20.24
C LEU A 775 -22.80 6.51 -20.31
N ARG A 776 -23.34 7.05 -19.22
CA ARG A 776 -23.72 8.48 -19.10
C ARG A 776 -22.77 9.31 -18.25
N SER A 777 -21.99 8.68 -17.37
CA SER A 777 -21.03 9.34 -16.49
C SER A 777 -19.77 8.50 -16.34
N ASN A 778 -18.65 9.15 -16.04
CA ASN A 778 -17.36 8.50 -15.79
C ASN A 778 -17.23 7.90 -14.38
N VAL A 779 -18.31 7.88 -13.61
CA VAL A 779 -18.45 7.02 -12.42
C VAL A 779 -19.71 6.18 -12.59
N GLN A 780 -19.56 4.86 -12.58
CA GLN A 780 -20.65 3.90 -12.76
C GLN A 780 -20.79 3.04 -11.52
N LYS A 781 -21.97 3.00 -10.92
CA LYS A 781 -22.23 2.26 -9.69
C LYS A 781 -23.06 1.01 -9.97
N PHE A 782 -22.45 -0.15 -9.79
CA PHE A 782 -23.12 -1.44 -9.80
C PHE A 782 -22.37 -2.44 -8.93
N SER A 783 -23.07 -3.45 -8.40
CA SER A 783 -22.51 -4.38 -7.43
C SER A 783 -21.60 -5.42 -8.10
N PRO A 784 -20.52 -5.88 -7.43
CA PRO A 784 -19.74 -7.00 -7.90
C PRO A 784 -20.53 -8.32 -7.84
N VAL A 785 -20.10 -9.30 -8.64
CA VAL A 785 -20.69 -10.66 -8.61
C VAL A 785 -20.43 -11.30 -7.25
N ILE A 786 -21.50 -11.72 -6.57
CA ILE A 786 -21.44 -12.39 -5.27
C ILE A 786 -21.15 -13.89 -5.50
N LYS A 787 -19.88 -14.28 -5.38
CA LYS A 787 -19.40 -15.64 -5.69
C LYS A 787 -19.72 -16.66 -4.60
N ILE A 788 -19.67 -16.21 -3.34
CA ILE A 788 -19.87 -17.04 -2.16
C ILE A 788 -21.15 -16.59 -1.46
N GLY A 789 -22.19 -17.42 -1.54
CA GLY A 789 -23.43 -17.21 -0.80
C GLY A 789 -23.36 -17.75 0.63
N LYS A 790 -24.50 -17.72 1.36
CA LYS A 790 -24.64 -18.46 2.62
C LYS A 790 -24.31 -19.95 2.37
N GLY A 791 -23.21 -20.43 2.94
CA GLY A 791 -22.72 -21.82 2.80
C GLY A 791 -21.26 -21.98 2.34
N GLY A 792 -20.55 -20.91 1.95
CA GLY A 792 -19.10 -20.98 1.69
C GLY A 792 -18.68 -21.58 0.34
N VAL A 793 -19.62 -22.07 -0.48
CA VAL A 793 -19.36 -22.68 -1.79
C VAL A 793 -19.38 -21.61 -2.90
N ASN A 794 -18.40 -21.64 -3.80
CA ASN A 794 -18.39 -20.80 -5.01
C ASN A 794 -19.46 -21.32 -5.99
N ARG A 795 -20.54 -20.57 -6.17
CA ARG A 795 -21.69 -20.96 -7.01
C ARG A 795 -21.49 -20.68 -8.50
N TYR A 796 -20.49 -19.86 -8.85
CA TYR A 796 -20.24 -19.43 -10.22
C TYR A 796 -19.11 -20.20 -10.90
N GLY A 797 -18.39 -21.08 -10.20
CA GLY A 797 -17.26 -21.87 -10.73
C GLY A 797 -15.99 -21.05 -11.01
N HIS A 798 -16.12 -19.77 -11.35
CA HIS A 798 -15.01 -18.83 -11.60
C HIS A 798 -14.70 -17.99 -10.35
N THR A 799 -13.42 -17.79 -10.03
CA THR A 799 -13.02 -17.07 -8.80
C THR A 799 -13.00 -15.55 -8.96
N ALA A 800 -13.12 -15.01 -10.18
CA ALA A 800 -13.14 -13.58 -10.46
C ALA A 800 -14.07 -13.08 -11.59
N PRO A 801 -15.34 -13.53 -11.73
CA PRO A 801 -16.23 -12.98 -12.76
C PRO A 801 -16.56 -11.49 -12.49
N PHE A 802 -16.59 -10.69 -13.55
CA PHE A 802 -17.16 -9.34 -13.52
C PHE A 802 -18.66 -9.38 -13.89
N PRO A 803 -19.45 -8.39 -13.45
CA PRO A 803 -20.90 -8.37 -13.66
C PRO A 803 -21.26 -8.02 -15.12
N PRO A 804 -22.37 -8.55 -15.68
CA PRO A 804 -22.79 -8.28 -17.07
C PRO A 804 -22.99 -6.80 -17.42
N GLU A 805 -23.28 -5.96 -16.43
CA GLU A 805 -23.42 -4.52 -16.57
C GLU A 805 -22.14 -3.87 -17.13
N LEU A 806 -20.96 -4.39 -16.76
CA LEU A 806 -19.67 -3.88 -17.21
C LEU A 806 -19.50 -3.95 -18.74
N PRO A 807 -19.59 -5.13 -19.39
CA PRO A 807 -19.45 -5.19 -20.84
C PRO A 807 -20.62 -4.52 -21.56
N LEU A 808 -21.82 -4.48 -20.97
CA LEU A 808 -22.97 -3.81 -21.58
C LEU A 808 -22.77 -2.30 -21.75
N LEU A 809 -22.04 -1.63 -20.84
CA LEU A 809 -21.69 -0.21 -20.98
C LEU A 809 -20.96 0.03 -22.32
N ALA A 810 -19.95 -0.78 -22.62
CA ALA A 810 -19.17 -0.65 -23.84
C ALA A 810 -19.91 -1.14 -25.08
N ILE A 811 -20.60 -2.29 -25.00
CA ILE A 811 -21.34 -2.85 -26.14
C ILE A 811 -22.43 -1.87 -26.62
N THR A 812 -23.21 -1.31 -25.69
CA THR A 812 -24.31 -0.40 -26.05
C THR A 812 -23.84 0.95 -26.56
N CYS A 813 -22.62 1.37 -26.20
CA CYS A 813 -22.06 2.67 -26.57
C CYS A 813 -21.22 2.63 -27.86
N PHE A 814 -20.39 1.60 -28.05
CA PHE A 814 -19.34 1.56 -29.07
C PHE A 814 -19.55 0.51 -30.17
N THR A 815 -20.69 -0.19 -30.17
CA THR A 815 -20.98 -1.22 -31.18
C THR A 815 -22.41 -1.14 -31.69
N ASN A 816 -22.63 -1.64 -32.90
CA ASN A 816 -23.94 -1.78 -33.53
C ASN A 816 -24.38 -3.25 -33.58
N PRO A 817 -25.69 -3.53 -33.68
CA PRO A 817 -26.16 -4.90 -33.85
C PRO A 817 -25.55 -5.56 -35.09
N GLY A 818 -24.91 -6.72 -34.93
CA GLY A 818 -24.17 -7.43 -35.98
C GLY A 818 -22.65 -7.29 -35.87
N ASP A 819 -22.16 -6.31 -35.13
CA ASP A 819 -20.73 -6.10 -34.87
C ASP A 819 -20.12 -7.27 -34.09
N VAL A 820 -18.81 -7.43 -34.25
CA VAL A 820 -18.02 -8.48 -33.58
C VAL A 820 -17.37 -7.92 -32.32
N VAL A 821 -17.71 -8.51 -31.18
CA VAL A 821 -17.16 -8.17 -29.86
C VAL A 821 -16.28 -9.32 -29.39
N PHE A 822 -15.03 -9.00 -29.03
CA PHE A 822 -14.04 -10.00 -28.64
C PHE A 822 -13.55 -9.81 -27.19
N ASP A 823 -13.40 -10.90 -26.46
CA ASP A 823 -12.78 -10.95 -25.14
C ASP A 823 -11.57 -11.90 -25.13
N PRO A 824 -10.33 -11.38 -25.02
CA PRO A 824 -9.14 -12.23 -24.98
C PRO A 824 -9.01 -13.06 -23.69
N TYR A 825 -9.75 -12.72 -22.64
CA TYR A 825 -9.68 -13.35 -21.31
C TYR A 825 -11.08 -13.70 -20.82
N SER A 826 -11.76 -14.56 -21.57
CA SER A 826 -13.20 -14.77 -21.49
C SER A 826 -13.68 -15.33 -20.14
N GLY A 827 -12.87 -16.09 -19.40
CA GLY A 827 -13.22 -16.61 -18.08
C GLY A 827 -14.53 -17.42 -18.11
N SER A 828 -15.59 -16.88 -17.48
CA SER A 828 -16.94 -17.48 -17.48
C SER A 828 -17.84 -17.03 -18.65
N GLY A 829 -17.30 -16.31 -19.64
CA GLY A 829 -18.00 -15.98 -20.88
C GLY A 829 -18.86 -14.72 -20.82
N THR A 830 -18.71 -13.87 -19.79
CA THR A 830 -19.62 -12.74 -19.54
C THR A 830 -19.71 -11.80 -20.75
N THR A 831 -18.59 -11.40 -21.34
CA THR A 831 -18.55 -10.52 -22.53
C THR A 831 -19.20 -11.14 -23.76
N PRO A 832 -18.77 -12.32 -24.27
CA PRO A 832 -19.37 -12.90 -25.48
C PRO A 832 -20.86 -13.22 -25.31
N ILE A 833 -21.29 -13.60 -24.10
CA ILE A 833 -22.71 -13.82 -23.78
C ILE A 833 -23.50 -12.50 -23.82
N ALA A 834 -22.99 -11.42 -23.22
CA ALA A 834 -23.63 -10.10 -23.24
C ALA A 834 -23.71 -9.53 -24.68
N ALA A 835 -22.68 -9.73 -25.48
CA ALA A 835 -22.66 -9.36 -26.90
C ALA A 835 -23.74 -10.11 -27.68
N ALA A 836 -23.80 -11.45 -27.56
CA ALA A 836 -24.82 -12.25 -28.22
C ALA A 836 -26.25 -11.84 -27.79
N SER A 837 -26.47 -11.63 -26.49
CA SER A 837 -27.78 -11.23 -25.95
C SER A 837 -28.28 -9.88 -26.48
N THR A 838 -27.35 -8.98 -26.83
CA THR A 838 -27.67 -7.67 -27.43
C THR A 838 -27.61 -7.70 -28.96
N SER A 839 -27.68 -8.90 -29.56
CA SER A 839 -27.64 -9.11 -31.01
C SER A 839 -26.33 -8.61 -31.66
N ARG A 840 -25.18 -8.82 -31.01
CA ARG A 840 -23.84 -8.76 -31.63
C ARG A 840 -23.33 -10.19 -31.85
N ILE A 841 -22.16 -10.33 -32.45
CA ILE A 841 -21.40 -11.57 -32.48
C ILE A 841 -20.41 -11.52 -31.33
N GLY A 842 -20.55 -12.42 -30.34
CA GLY A 842 -19.62 -12.50 -29.21
C GLY A 842 -18.57 -13.57 -29.45
N ILE A 843 -17.29 -13.24 -29.27
CA ILE A 843 -16.17 -14.19 -29.36
C ILE A 843 -15.34 -14.05 -28.07
N GLY A 844 -14.93 -15.17 -27.48
CA GLY A 844 -14.04 -15.17 -26.33
C GLY A 844 -12.96 -16.25 -26.44
N THR A 845 -11.77 -15.97 -25.93
CA THR A 845 -10.72 -16.99 -25.72
C THR A 845 -10.52 -17.26 -24.24
N GLU A 846 -10.25 -18.52 -23.91
CA GLU A 846 -9.94 -18.92 -22.53
C GLU A 846 -8.91 -20.04 -22.55
N LEU A 847 -7.83 -19.89 -21.79
CA LEU A 847 -6.72 -20.85 -21.76
C LEU A 847 -7.04 -22.07 -20.89
N ASN A 848 -7.87 -21.91 -19.86
CA ASN A 848 -8.25 -23.00 -18.97
C ASN A 848 -9.49 -23.74 -19.51
N ASP A 849 -9.34 -25.02 -19.86
CA ASP A 849 -10.42 -25.87 -20.40
C ASP A 849 -11.68 -25.85 -19.51
N ALA A 850 -11.55 -25.83 -18.18
CA ALA A 850 -12.69 -25.82 -17.27
C ALA A 850 -13.47 -24.50 -17.31
N TYR A 851 -12.78 -23.36 -17.36
CA TYR A 851 -13.43 -22.05 -17.52
C TYR A 851 -14.03 -21.88 -18.93
N ALA A 852 -13.35 -22.38 -19.95
CA ALA A 852 -13.87 -22.36 -21.31
C ALA A 852 -15.18 -23.17 -21.42
N ARG A 853 -15.25 -24.36 -20.79
CA ARG A 853 -16.49 -25.16 -20.71
C ARG A 853 -17.57 -24.50 -19.86
N LEU A 854 -17.22 -23.88 -18.74
CA LEU A 854 -18.15 -23.10 -17.92
C LEU A 854 -18.80 -21.97 -18.74
N SER A 855 -18.04 -21.25 -19.56
CA SER A 855 -18.59 -20.24 -20.47
C SER A 855 -19.66 -20.79 -21.41
N VAL A 856 -19.45 -22.02 -21.91
CA VAL A 856 -20.41 -22.72 -22.76
C VAL A 856 -21.69 -23.08 -22.01
N GLU A 857 -21.57 -23.54 -20.77
CA GLU A 857 -22.71 -23.82 -19.89
C GLU A 857 -23.53 -22.56 -19.59
N MET A 858 -22.86 -21.47 -19.21
CA MET A 858 -23.51 -20.18 -18.91
C MET A 858 -24.30 -19.64 -20.10
N ALA A 859 -23.76 -19.75 -21.32
CA ALA A 859 -24.48 -19.33 -22.53
C ALA A 859 -25.73 -20.19 -22.79
N ARG A 860 -25.66 -21.50 -22.53
CA ARG A 860 -26.80 -22.42 -22.68
C ARG A 860 -27.91 -22.13 -21.70
N GLU A 861 -27.56 -21.82 -20.44
CA GLU A 861 -28.54 -21.44 -19.42
C GLU A 861 -29.34 -20.19 -19.81
N GLN A 862 -28.72 -19.29 -20.57
CA GLN A 862 -29.36 -18.09 -21.12
C GLN A 862 -30.07 -18.32 -22.46
N GLY A 863 -30.14 -19.57 -22.95
CA GLY A 863 -30.82 -19.90 -24.20
C GLY A 863 -30.12 -19.39 -25.46
N LEU A 864 -28.82 -19.13 -25.40
CA LEU A 864 -28.06 -18.62 -26.55
C LEU A 864 -27.49 -19.75 -27.42
N LYS A 865 -27.36 -19.48 -28.72
CA LYS A 865 -26.61 -20.33 -29.64
C LYS A 865 -25.11 -20.08 -29.44
N ILE A 866 -24.39 -21.13 -29.04
CA ILE A 866 -22.95 -21.06 -28.81
C ILE A 866 -22.18 -22.08 -29.64
N ILE A 867 -21.01 -21.66 -30.12
CA ILE A 867 -19.99 -22.51 -30.75
C ILE A 867 -18.83 -22.66 -29.77
N PHE A 868 -18.33 -23.89 -29.62
CA PHE A 868 -17.11 -24.17 -28.88
C PHE A 868 -16.04 -24.71 -29.83
N LEU A 869 -14.87 -24.06 -29.85
CA LEU A 869 -13.72 -24.42 -30.69
C LEU A 869 -12.54 -24.81 -29.81
N LYS A 870 -11.84 -25.88 -30.21
CA LYS A 870 -10.61 -26.33 -29.57
C LYS A 870 -9.56 -26.65 -30.63
N ARG A 871 -8.32 -26.23 -30.38
CA ARG A 871 -7.21 -26.50 -31.30
C ARG A 871 -6.81 -27.98 -31.21
N SER A 872 -6.80 -28.67 -32.35
CA SER A 872 -6.29 -30.04 -32.48
C SER A 872 -4.77 -30.05 -32.66
N GLY A 873 -4.15 -31.24 -32.55
CA GLY A 873 -2.69 -31.38 -32.62
C GLY A 873 -2.06 -31.04 -33.97
N ASP A 874 -2.87 -30.95 -35.03
CA ASP A 874 -2.53 -30.47 -36.37
C ASP A 874 -2.66 -28.94 -36.54
N GLY A 875 -3.07 -28.23 -35.48
CA GLY A 875 -3.22 -26.77 -35.47
C GLY A 875 -4.57 -26.26 -35.99
N GLU A 876 -5.46 -27.12 -36.48
CA GLU A 876 -6.82 -26.72 -36.89
C GLU A 876 -7.76 -26.54 -35.68
N TYR A 877 -8.84 -25.76 -35.85
CA TYR A 877 -9.88 -25.63 -34.84
C TYR A 877 -11.05 -26.58 -35.15
N ALA A 878 -11.19 -27.62 -34.33
CA ALA A 878 -12.33 -28.53 -34.41
C ALA A 878 -13.53 -27.96 -33.63
N ARG A 879 -14.74 -28.14 -34.18
CA ARG A 879 -16.00 -27.84 -33.49
C ARG A 879 -16.36 -28.97 -32.54
N GLU A 880 -16.35 -28.71 -31.24
CA GLU A 880 -16.96 -29.59 -30.24
C GLU A 880 -18.47 -29.25 -30.11
N GLY A 881 -19.22 -29.48 -31.20
CA GLY A 881 -20.69 -29.40 -31.22
C GLY A 881 -21.30 -28.00 -31.35
N ILE A 882 -22.42 -27.90 -32.08
CA ILE A 882 -23.39 -26.79 -31.94
C ILE A 882 -24.40 -27.25 -30.91
N VAL A 883 -24.48 -26.56 -29.77
CA VAL A 883 -25.49 -26.92 -28.76
C VAL A 883 -26.63 -25.92 -28.84
N ALA A 884 -27.79 -26.41 -29.26
CA ALA A 884 -29.01 -25.62 -29.41
C ALA A 884 -29.52 -25.13 -28.04
N ALA A 885 -30.22 -23.99 -28.04
CA ALA A 885 -30.90 -23.46 -26.87
C ALA A 885 -31.88 -24.51 -26.29
N ARG A 886 -32.01 -24.59 -24.96
CA ARG A 886 -33.08 -25.39 -24.33
C ARG A 886 -34.45 -24.87 -24.79
N ASP A 887 -35.41 -25.78 -24.98
CA ASP A 887 -36.79 -25.42 -25.30
C ASP A 887 -37.34 -24.40 -24.29
N ALA A 888 -37.98 -23.36 -24.79
CA ALA A 888 -38.42 -22.18 -24.04
C ALA A 888 -39.48 -22.47 -22.94
N THR A 889 -39.90 -23.72 -22.79
CA THR A 889 -40.90 -24.16 -21.82
C THR A 889 -40.34 -24.50 -20.43
N GLU A 890 -39.02 -24.65 -20.26
CA GLU A 890 -38.41 -25.02 -18.96
C GLU A 890 -37.69 -23.88 -18.21
N VAL A 891 -37.47 -22.72 -18.83
CA VAL A 891 -36.76 -21.60 -18.18
C VAL A 891 -37.75 -20.70 -17.41
N LYS A 892 -38.25 -21.22 -16.27
CA LYS A 892 -38.83 -20.38 -15.20
C LYS A 892 -38.03 -20.59 -13.92
N LYS A 893 -36.90 -19.90 -13.81
CA LYS A 893 -36.37 -19.37 -12.54
C LYS A 893 -35.16 -18.46 -12.79
N GLN A 894 -35.34 -17.21 -12.38
CA GLN A 894 -34.31 -16.20 -12.09
C GLN A 894 -33.50 -15.65 -13.28
N SER A 895 -34.15 -14.83 -14.11
CA SER A 895 -33.47 -13.84 -14.98
C SER A 895 -33.46 -12.47 -14.28
N THR A 896 -32.27 -11.93 -14.04
CA THR A 896 -32.04 -10.55 -13.57
C THR A 896 -32.06 -9.52 -14.72
N LEU A 897 -32.17 -9.98 -15.98
CA LEU A 897 -32.05 -9.16 -17.18
C LEU A 897 -33.38 -8.72 -17.81
N ASP A 898 -34.50 -9.38 -17.49
CA ASP A 898 -35.83 -9.00 -18.02
C ASP A 898 -36.31 -7.63 -17.48
N ALA A 899 -35.65 -7.10 -16.45
CA ALA A 899 -35.88 -5.75 -15.93
C ALA A 899 -35.37 -4.63 -16.87
N PHE A 900 -34.52 -4.93 -17.86
CA PHE A 900 -33.92 -3.92 -18.74
C PHE A 900 -34.68 -3.70 -20.06
N ALA A 901 -35.68 -4.53 -20.37
CA ALA A 901 -36.57 -4.30 -21.52
C ALA A 901 -37.72 -3.32 -21.19
N ASP A 902 -38.01 -3.07 -19.91
CA ASP A 902 -39.16 -2.27 -19.43
C ASP A 902 -38.77 -1.02 -18.62
N ALA A 903 -37.64 -0.39 -18.94
CA ALA A 903 -37.25 0.91 -18.35
C ALA A 903 -38.09 2.06 -18.94
N LYS A 904 -39.36 2.16 -18.54
CA LYS A 904 -40.25 3.31 -18.81
C LYS A 904 -40.67 4.10 -17.57
N ASP A 905 -40.15 3.80 -16.39
CA ASP A 905 -40.57 4.49 -15.16
C ASP A 905 -39.39 4.81 -14.20
N PRO A 906 -39.00 6.09 -14.07
CA PRO A 906 -37.91 6.54 -13.20
C PRO A 906 -38.15 6.38 -11.69
N GLU A 907 -39.37 6.07 -11.22
CA GLU A 907 -39.70 6.17 -9.78
C GLU A 907 -39.41 4.92 -8.93
N LYS A 908 -38.95 3.80 -9.50
CA LYS A 908 -38.76 2.54 -8.73
C LYS A 908 -37.32 2.14 -8.40
N ALA A 909 -36.32 2.95 -8.75
CA ALA A 909 -34.92 2.69 -8.38
C ALA A 909 -34.59 3.28 -6.99
N GLY A 910 -35.16 2.70 -5.94
CA GLY A 910 -34.94 3.17 -4.57
C GLY A 910 -35.49 2.23 -3.51
N ARG A 911 -34.89 1.04 -3.36
CA ARG A 911 -34.95 0.22 -2.16
C ARG A 911 -33.81 -0.78 -2.11
#